data_AF-A0A4U7E028-F1
#
_entry.id   AF-A0A4U7E028-F1
#
_cell.length_a   1.000
_cell.length_b   1.000
_cell.length_c   1.000
_cell.angle_alpha   90.00
_cell.angle_beta   90.00
_cell.angle_gamma   90.00
#
_symmetry.space_group_name_H-M   'P 1'
#
loop_
_entity.id
_entity.type
_entity.pdbx_description
1 polymer ?
#
loop_
_entity_poly.entity_id
_entity_poly.type
_entity_poly.pdbx_seq_one_letter_code
_entity_poly.pdbx_strand_id
1 'polypeptide(L)'
;MNRPVKTTRRSFLAGISGAFASALSTKNTSAQQNSSSYYPIGLPLEKLLEYKVSDAPASKDVSISLAGIQNDVIYLVEHRNYSDRILAYDQRKEDLRWDHYYTGELNSPVVVEDNLFACSDKKLLAFDIASKPDSPSWGIRVEEGYTGDTASDGDTVWFTNYTVSRTGSRDTTLEISSGTLHAYTKSGSKKWDVSKRFGQVNEYNGTLYETEETWQKEDTEQTYSQIGGQAVVRDAESGRVQWRSEDRDIKRLHPPYDQDTAIALSLDSTLYGYEASSGSLQWKHTVGSEVIDFTTDDIHVFYAVDQKLVAYNPSTAVVEWEQQIPPAYDLTYSQDLLYVGDQNGGIHVFDTQTGERVWDSSLRGTGVTYEWVVDGTLYCVSGNWISAFQGKQAQALNKLQNLRSDSTLATYPANFVGRREALATAEKEIENHKYDEAFAALNRAETLGTAGDGLIWTTGFGTAYFVARRAVHEYNRYQFHDLIDKLKMSYPISKGVLEGISPRELIQRATHIGEKLSDTHLGRPLITGLLVEDDYEELEETIITATDTAPRLQQASVDLETIPEQYQKSWRETLEDAVGDNNFDLVAQRLDQLETRIEIAAFRNKISSSQSSIETDEVGNFIHSLLAPDAEVDKSDIMYCREAAATISKYQSALQTLNNYNIKNVEDKLNESLKAREKSRETDIQNLKRIQRLLEMAISVESKREALDLQYLSLSPEELYTDLQQYLSEFSVDKLEELVRLVENLDAGVWRRDHLDKFTPTEFEHLVSNLYKTQGYTTQVSQASNDKGIDVTVTGEDQTLVIQVKQYSCGNKVGRPTVQQLAGARDQVNANKGVIVTSSSFTRTAQSASRSYGAKMELIDGQELLEMLTKSPVSPPDDTSMGYSGGSAYDISSGTSTGRHQPDRN
;
A
#
# COMPACT_ATOMS: atom_id res chain seq x y z
N MET A 1 -10.94 -66.95 -26.66
CA MET A 1 -11.52 -67.38 -25.37
C MET A 1 -10.70 -66.76 -24.25
N ASN A 2 -11.38 -66.15 -23.28
CA ASN A 2 -10.92 -65.79 -21.93
C ASN A 2 -9.87 -64.68 -21.72
N ARG A 3 -10.21 -63.82 -20.74
CA ARG A 3 -9.55 -62.62 -20.18
C ARG A 3 -8.13 -62.85 -19.63
N PRO A 4 -7.34 -61.78 -19.34
CA PRO A 4 -7.36 -61.13 -18.01
C PRO A 4 -7.33 -59.57 -18.11
N VAL A 5 -8.20 -58.82 -17.42
CA VAL A 5 -8.04 -58.21 -16.07
C VAL A 5 -6.82 -57.28 -15.90
N LYS A 6 -7.06 -55.98 -15.64
CA LYS A 6 -6.37 -55.17 -14.61
C LYS A 6 -7.14 -53.88 -14.25
N THR A 7 -7.91 -54.03 -13.17
CA THR A 7 -8.10 -53.13 -12.02
C THR A 7 -7.96 -51.60 -12.12
N THR A 8 -9.03 -50.96 -11.61
CA THR A 8 -9.23 -49.56 -11.23
C THR A 8 -8.66 -49.19 -9.86
N ARG A 9 -8.47 -47.86 -9.67
CA ARG A 9 -8.36 -47.06 -8.43
C ARG A 9 -7.11 -47.24 -7.53
N ARG A 10 -6.26 -46.19 -7.44
CA ARG A 10 -6.15 -45.26 -6.28
C ARG A 10 -4.89 -44.39 -6.31
N SER A 11 -5.12 -43.13 -5.89
CA SER A 11 -4.34 -42.30 -4.97
C SER A 11 -3.10 -41.49 -5.43
N PHE A 12 -3.25 -40.18 -5.23
CA PHE A 12 -2.38 -39.27 -4.45
C PHE A 12 -1.11 -38.67 -5.08
N LEU A 13 -1.21 -37.34 -5.28
CA LEU A 13 -0.28 -36.25 -4.94
C LEU A 13 1.24 -36.35 -5.24
N ALA A 14 1.70 -35.18 -5.69
CA ALA A 14 2.95 -34.50 -5.38
C ALA A 14 4.03 -34.46 -6.47
N GLY A 15 4.39 -33.21 -6.83
CA GLY A 15 5.78 -32.77 -6.70
C GLY A 15 6.53 -32.45 -8.00
N ILE A 16 6.43 -31.18 -8.42
CA ILE A 16 7.55 -30.25 -8.67
C ILE A 16 8.73 -30.77 -9.53
N SER A 17 8.96 -30.12 -10.68
CA SER A 17 10.19 -29.37 -11.08
C SER A 17 10.50 -29.41 -12.58
N GLY A 18 10.93 -28.26 -13.14
CA GLY A 18 12.06 -28.23 -14.08
C GLY A 18 11.85 -27.66 -15.49
N ALA A 19 11.98 -26.33 -15.61
CA ALA A 19 12.75 -25.54 -16.60
C ALA A 19 12.80 -25.91 -18.11
N PHE A 20 12.44 -24.90 -18.92
CA PHE A 20 13.02 -24.44 -20.19
C PHE A 20 13.72 -25.43 -21.15
N ALA A 21 13.20 -25.50 -22.40
CA ALA A 21 13.82 -24.96 -23.62
C ALA A 21 13.25 -25.62 -24.89
N SER A 22 12.71 -24.85 -25.83
CA SER A 22 13.49 -24.35 -26.98
C SER A 22 12.57 -23.79 -28.07
N ALA A 23 12.89 -22.57 -28.49
CA ALA A 23 12.40 -21.91 -29.68
C ALA A 23 12.76 -22.66 -30.97
N LEU A 24 11.85 -22.65 -31.96
CA LEU A 24 12.10 -22.10 -33.31
C LEU A 24 10.91 -22.31 -34.26
N SER A 25 10.61 -21.22 -34.98
CA SER A 25 10.08 -21.16 -36.34
C SER A 25 8.58 -21.45 -36.56
N THR A 26 7.81 -20.37 -36.74
CA THR A 26 7.67 -19.76 -38.08
C THR A 26 7.27 -18.29 -37.98
N LYS A 27 8.07 -17.43 -38.62
CA LYS A 27 7.66 -16.08 -39.03
C LYS A 27 6.48 -16.20 -39.98
N ASN A 28 5.39 -15.50 -39.69
CA ASN A 28 4.55 -14.91 -40.72
C ASN A 28 4.04 -13.56 -40.23
N THR A 29 4.56 -12.52 -40.87
CA THR A 29 4.05 -11.16 -40.85
C THR A 29 2.75 -11.13 -41.64
N SER A 30 1.62 -11.01 -40.94
CA SER A 30 0.39 -10.42 -41.47
C SER A 30 -0.53 -10.04 -40.32
N ALA A 31 -0.54 -8.73 -40.03
CA ALA A 31 -1.68 -7.90 -39.66
C ALA A 31 -2.76 -8.44 -38.70
N GLN A 32 -2.97 -7.66 -37.63
CA GLN A 32 -4.27 -7.31 -37.04
C GLN A 32 -5.33 -8.41 -37.02
N GLN A 33 -5.44 -9.10 -35.89
CA GLN A 33 -6.70 -9.52 -35.24
C GLN A 33 -6.36 -10.58 -34.17
N ASN A 34 -6.96 -10.45 -32.98
CA ASN A 34 -7.01 -11.42 -31.87
C ASN A 34 -6.11 -11.17 -30.63
N SER A 35 -6.19 -9.98 -30.01
CA SER A 35 -5.82 -9.85 -28.57
C SER A 35 -6.81 -9.03 -27.71
N SER A 36 -7.91 -8.53 -28.26
CA SER A 36 -8.71 -7.48 -27.61
C SER A 36 -9.85 -7.97 -26.68
N SER A 37 -9.68 -9.02 -25.88
CA SER A 37 -10.83 -9.62 -25.15
C SER A 37 -10.60 -10.09 -23.71
N TYR A 38 -9.46 -9.80 -23.08
CA TYR A 38 -9.15 -10.33 -21.73
C TYR A 38 -9.15 -9.29 -20.60
N TYR A 39 -9.22 -7.99 -20.89
CA TYR A 39 -9.09 -6.95 -19.87
C TYR A 39 -10.46 -6.44 -19.38
N PRO A 40 -10.67 -6.28 -18.06
CA PRO A 40 -11.96 -5.85 -17.49
C PRO A 40 -12.44 -4.46 -17.95
N ILE A 41 -11.54 -3.54 -18.30
CA ILE A 41 -11.92 -2.23 -18.86
C ILE A 41 -12.42 -2.34 -20.31
N GLY A 42 -12.07 -3.42 -20.99
CA GLY A 42 -12.28 -3.66 -22.41
C GLY A 42 -11.26 -2.94 -23.28
N LEU A 43 -10.63 -3.65 -24.22
CA LEU A 43 -9.77 -3.03 -25.26
C LEU A 43 -10.38 -3.26 -26.66
N PRO A 44 -10.06 -2.43 -27.66
CA PRO A 44 -9.30 -1.18 -27.55
C PRO A 44 -10.10 -0.09 -26.82
N LEU A 45 -9.39 0.84 -26.19
CA LEU A 45 -10.03 2.03 -25.63
C LEU A 45 -10.46 2.97 -26.76
N GLU A 46 -11.69 3.44 -26.67
CA GLU A 46 -12.26 4.42 -27.59
C GLU A 46 -12.36 5.78 -26.90
N LYS A 47 -12.02 6.85 -27.62
CA LYS A 47 -12.13 8.21 -27.10
C LYS A 47 -13.61 8.55 -26.89
N LEU A 48 -14.00 8.77 -25.64
CA LEU A 48 -15.35 9.22 -25.27
C LEU A 48 -15.51 10.71 -25.49
N LEU A 49 -14.56 11.50 -25.00
CA LEU A 49 -14.61 12.95 -25.01
C LEU A 49 -13.21 13.57 -25.09
N GLU A 50 -13.15 14.80 -25.57
CA GLU A 50 -11.95 15.63 -25.55
C GLU A 50 -12.33 17.12 -25.50
N TYR A 51 -12.03 17.79 -24.39
CA TYR A 51 -12.33 19.22 -24.20
C TYR A 51 -11.07 20.05 -24.10
N LYS A 52 -11.13 21.24 -24.71
CA LYS A 52 -10.17 22.30 -24.46
C LYS A 52 -10.66 23.12 -23.28
N VAL A 53 -9.96 23.04 -22.15
CA VAL A 53 -10.39 23.70 -20.91
C VAL A 53 -10.07 25.20 -20.96
N SER A 54 -8.96 25.57 -21.60
CA SER A 54 -8.53 26.97 -21.74
C SER A 54 -8.12 27.32 -23.17
N ASP A 55 -8.55 28.48 -23.63
CA ASP A 55 -8.11 29.05 -24.90
C ASP A 55 -6.73 29.72 -24.83
N ALA A 56 -6.24 29.97 -23.62
CA ALA A 56 -4.87 30.42 -23.44
C ALA A 56 -3.92 29.37 -24.05
N PRO A 57 -2.84 29.78 -24.72
CA PRO A 57 -1.78 28.85 -25.08
C PRO A 57 -1.27 28.19 -23.78
N ALA A 58 -0.95 26.89 -23.84
CA ALA A 58 -0.21 26.26 -22.76
C ALA A 58 1.11 27.03 -22.59
N SER A 59 1.18 27.84 -21.54
CA SER A 59 2.34 28.61 -21.12
C SER A 59 2.62 28.25 -19.66
N LYS A 60 3.72 28.74 -19.09
CA LYS A 60 3.94 28.64 -17.65
C LYS A 60 2.81 29.26 -16.79
N ASP A 61 1.91 30.03 -17.39
CA ASP A 61 0.90 30.84 -16.70
C ASP A 61 -0.47 30.18 -16.61
N VAL A 62 -0.69 29.05 -17.29
CA VAL A 62 -1.96 28.29 -17.24
C VAL A 62 -1.67 26.80 -17.16
N SER A 63 -2.15 26.16 -16.10
CA SER A 63 -2.13 24.71 -15.90
C SER A 63 -3.51 24.21 -15.45
N ILE A 64 -3.74 22.91 -15.51
CA ILE A 64 -5.01 22.29 -15.15
C ILE A 64 -4.75 21.18 -14.15
N SER A 65 -5.49 21.21 -13.04
CA SER A 65 -5.55 20.09 -12.10
C SER A 65 -6.92 19.44 -12.16
N LEU A 66 -6.95 18.11 -12.16
CA LEU A 66 -8.17 17.32 -12.00
C LEU A 66 -8.50 17.26 -10.51
N ALA A 67 -9.64 17.84 -10.11
CA ALA A 67 -10.07 17.84 -8.70
C ALA A 67 -10.82 16.55 -8.33
N GLY A 68 -11.52 15.96 -9.30
CA GLY A 68 -12.21 14.68 -9.13
C GLY A 68 -13.40 14.55 -10.06
N ILE A 69 -14.00 13.36 -10.05
CA ILE A 69 -15.13 13.00 -10.90
C ILE A 69 -16.22 12.43 -10.02
N GLN A 70 -17.42 13.00 -10.10
CA GLN A 70 -18.55 12.53 -9.30
C GLN A 70 -19.88 12.82 -9.99
N ASN A 71 -20.81 11.87 -9.93
CA ASN A 71 -22.17 12.02 -10.48
C ASN A 71 -22.18 12.47 -11.95
N ASP A 72 -21.31 11.88 -12.79
CA ASP A 72 -21.09 12.25 -14.20
C ASP A 72 -20.59 13.71 -14.41
N VAL A 73 -19.97 14.32 -13.41
CA VAL A 73 -19.39 15.66 -13.49
C VAL A 73 -17.88 15.58 -13.26
N ILE A 74 -17.12 16.17 -14.19
CA ILE A 74 -15.68 16.32 -14.08
C ILE A 74 -15.39 17.69 -13.47
N TYR A 75 -14.75 17.72 -12.31
CA TYR A 75 -14.35 18.95 -11.64
C TYR A 75 -12.88 19.24 -11.89
N LEU A 76 -12.60 20.45 -12.38
CA LEU A 76 -11.26 20.89 -12.76
C LEU A 76 -10.93 22.23 -12.09
N VAL A 77 -9.66 22.46 -11.83
CA VAL A 77 -9.15 23.79 -11.52
C VAL A 77 -8.21 24.21 -12.64
N GLU A 78 -8.57 25.29 -13.32
CA GLU A 78 -7.70 25.99 -14.25
C GLU A 78 -6.93 27.05 -13.46
N HIS A 79 -5.63 26.83 -13.30
CA HIS A 79 -4.75 27.76 -12.63
C HIS A 79 -4.42 28.91 -13.55
N ARG A 80 -4.55 30.15 -13.07
CA ARG A 80 -4.14 31.34 -13.82
C ARG A 80 -3.46 32.32 -12.90
N ASN A 81 -2.54 33.12 -13.44
CA ASN A 81 -1.91 34.20 -12.70
C ASN A 81 -2.94 35.05 -11.93
N TYR A 82 -2.91 34.91 -10.60
CA TYR A 82 -3.72 35.64 -9.61
C TYR A 82 -5.23 35.34 -9.54
N SER A 83 -5.75 34.40 -10.34
CA SER A 83 -7.18 34.02 -10.26
C SER A 83 -7.46 32.63 -10.83
N ASP A 84 -7.59 31.64 -9.97
CA ASP A 84 -7.94 30.29 -10.39
C ASP A 84 -9.42 30.16 -10.71
N ARG A 85 -9.74 29.22 -11.60
CA ARG A 85 -11.10 28.98 -12.07
C ARG A 85 -11.49 27.53 -11.83
N ILE A 86 -12.48 27.32 -10.96
CA ILE A 86 -13.10 26.02 -10.72
C ILE A 86 -14.11 25.78 -11.84
N LEU A 87 -14.08 24.61 -12.48
CA LEU A 87 -14.94 24.23 -13.59
C LEU A 87 -15.65 22.92 -13.27
N ALA A 88 -16.92 22.83 -13.66
CA ALA A 88 -17.68 21.59 -13.64
C ALA A 88 -18.16 21.26 -15.06
N TYR A 89 -17.64 20.17 -15.62
CA TYR A 89 -18.00 19.68 -16.96
C TYR A 89 -18.95 18.49 -16.86
N ASP A 90 -20.02 18.52 -17.66
CA ASP A 90 -20.92 17.37 -17.79
C ASP A 90 -20.27 16.32 -18.69
N GLN A 91 -20.04 15.12 -18.15
CA GLN A 91 -19.44 14.02 -18.89
C GLN A 91 -20.31 13.57 -20.08
N ARG A 92 -21.64 13.70 -19.99
CA ARG A 92 -22.59 13.16 -20.98
C ARG A 92 -22.91 14.15 -22.10
N LYS A 93 -22.90 15.45 -21.79
CA LYS A 93 -23.35 16.50 -22.73
C LYS A 93 -22.23 17.24 -23.44
N GLU A 94 -20.99 16.95 -23.09
CA GLU A 94 -19.85 17.69 -23.63
C GLU A 94 -19.90 19.19 -23.37
N ASP A 95 -20.51 19.59 -22.25
CA ASP A 95 -20.81 21.00 -21.97
C ASP A 95 -20.36 21.41 -20.56
N LEU A 96 -19.97 22.68 -20.44
CA LEU A 96 -19.60 23.30 -19.18
C LEU A 96 -20.89 23.57 -18.39
N ARG A 97 -21.09 22.87 -17.26
CA ARG A 97 -22.25 23.11 -16.38
C ARG A 97 -22.16 24.48 -15.72
N TRP A 98 -20.99 24.79 -15.18
CA TRP A 98 -20.69 26.08 -14.58
C TRP A 98 -19.19 26.25 -14.37
N ASP A 99 -18.78 27.50 -14.20
CA ASP A 99 -17.46 27.89 -13.75
C ASP A 99 -17.54 28.93 -12.61
N HIS A 100 -16.54 28.92 -11.74
CA HIS A 100 -16.41 29.88 -10.66
C HIS A 100 -14.98 30.43 -10.64
N TYR A 101 -14.84 31.75 -10.59
CA TYR A 101 -13.55 32.42 -10.45
C TYR A 101 -13.25 32.67 -8.97
N TYR A 102 -12.16 32.08 -8.50
CA TYR A 102 -11.59 32.33 -7.21
C TYR A 102 -10.47 33.37 -7.31
N THR A 103 -10.50 34.39 -6.46
CA THR A 103 -9.42 35.39 -6.42
C THR A 103 -8.31 34.89 -5.50
N GLY A 104 -7.34 34.20 -6.09
CA GLY A 104 -6.21 33.57 -5.42
C GLY A 104 -5.78 32.30 -6.15
N GLU A 105 -4.79 31.62 -5.58
CA GLU A 105 -4.30 30.32 -6.06
C GLU A 105 -4.97 29.22 -5.23
N LEU A 106 -5.47 28.18 -5.90
CA LEU A 106 -6.02 26.97 -5.32
C LEU A 106 -5.04 25.83 -5.62
N ASN A 107 -4.49 25.22 -4.60
CA ASN A 107 -3.56 24.11 -4.73
C ASN A 107 -4.22 22.80 -4.34
N SER A 108 -3.87 21.77 -5.11
CA SER A 108 -4.15 20.35 -4.84
C SER A 108 -5.63 20.09 -4.54
N PRO A 109 -6.53 20.42 -5.49
CA PRO A 109 -7.96 20.31 -5.25
C PRO A 109 -8.41 18.85 -5.19
N VAL A 110 -9.33 18.53 -4.28
CA VAL A 110 -9.94 17.19 -4.17
C VAL A 110 -11.45 17.29 -4.02
N VAL A 111 -12.19 16.43 -4.73
CA VAL A 111 -13.64 16.32 -4.62
C VAL A 111 -14.03 15.17 -3.70
N VAL A 112 -14.91 15.44 -2.75
CA VAL A 112 -15.47 14.44 -1.84
C VAL A 112 -16.94 14.72 -1.63
N GLU A 113 -17.78 13.80 -2.07
CA GLU A 113 -19.23 13.97 -2.10
C GLU A 113 -19.60 15.33 -2.74
N ASP A 114 -20.35 16.17 -2.05
CA ASP A 114 -20.83 17.42 -2.60
C ASP A 114 -19.87 18.61 -2.36
N ASN A 115 -18.60 18.35 -2.01
CA ASN A 115 -17.62 19.39 -1.71
C ASN A 115 -16.32 19.25 -2.52
N LEU A 116 -15.79 20.39 -2.98
CA LEU A 116 -14.41 20.51 -3.45
C LEU A 116 -13.58 21.18 -2.36
N PHE A 117 -12.50 20.54 -1.95
CA PHE A 117 -11.53 21.08 -1.00
C PHE A 117 -10.29 21.54 -1.75
N ALA A 118 -9.72 22.67 -1.34
CA ALA A 118 -8.48 23.17 -1.92
C ALA A 118 -7.76 24.09 -0.92
N CYS A 119 -6.44 24.10 -1.01
CA CYS A 119 -5.58 24.98 -0.22
C CYS A 119 -5.39 26.33 -0.94
N SER A 120 -5.45 27.43 -0.19
CA SER A 120 -5.20 28.78 -0.70
C SER A 120 -4.46 29.61 0.34
N ASP A 121 -3.19 29.92 0.06
CA ASP A 121 -2.29 30.65 0.96
C ASP A 121 -2.19 29.98 2.35
N LYS A 122 -2.96 30.49 3.32
CA LYS A 122 -3.03 29.98 4.71
C LYS A 122 -4.40 29.41 5.06
N LYS A 123 -5.14 28.92 4.08
CA LYS A 123 -6.51 28.45 4.28
C LYS A 123 -6.74 27.11 3.60
N LEU A 124 -7.39 26.20 4.30
CA LEU A 124 -8.17 25.13 3.69
C LEU A 124 -9.56 25.69 3.38
N LEU A 125 -10.03 25.55 2.15
CA LEU A 125 -11.34 26.00 1.69
C LEU A 125 -12.16 24.81 1.25
N ALA A 126 -13.45 24.83 1.58
CA ALA A 126 -14.44 23.91 1.04
C ALA A 126 -15.40 24.70 0.14
N PHE A 127 -15.74 24.16 -1.01
CA PHE A 127 -16.72 24.71 -1.95
C PHE A 127 -17.84 23.70 -2.12
N ASP A 128 -19.09 24.11 -1.90
CA ASP A 128 -20.25 23.28 -2.24
C ASP A 128 -20.38 23.23 -3.78
N ILE A 129 -20.17 22.04 -4.34
CA ILE A 129 -20.16 21.80 -5.78
C ILE A 129 -21.41 21.09 -6.29
N ALA A 130 -22.35 20.70 -5.40
CA ALA A 130 -23.66 20.19 -5.81
C ALA A 130 -24.45 21.25 -6.61
N SER A 131 -24.13 22.53 -6.40
CA SER A 131 -24.55 23.65 -7.22
C SER A 131 -23.34 24.53 -7.59
N LYS A 132 -23.53 25.54 -8.45
CA LYS A 132 -22.46 26.49 -8.78
C LYS A 132 -22.04 27.23 -7.49
N PRO A 133 -20.80 27.09 -7.00
CA PRO A 133 -20.36 27.80 -5.82
C PRO A 133 -20.25 29.30 -6.13
N ASP A 134 -20.79 30.15 -5.25
CA ASP A 134 -20.57 31.59 -5.27
C ASP A 134 -19.41 32.02 -4.36
N SER A 135 -19.09 31.19 -3.36
CA SER A 135 -18.00 31.37 -2.40
C SER A 135 -17.70 30.03 -1.71
N PRO A 136 -16.58 29.90 -0.98
CA PRO A 136 -16.37 28.75 -0.10
C PRO A 136 -17.53 28.58 0.89
N SER A 137 -18.00 27.34 1.08
CA SER A 137 -19.01 26.96 2.07
C SER A 137 -18.48 27.14 3.48
N TRP A 138 -17.21 26.82 3.68
CA TRP A 138 -16.44 27.16 4.87
C TRP A 138 -14.95 27.31 4.53
N GLY A 139 -14.19 27.89 5.45
CA GLY A 139 -12.75 28.02 5.32
C GLY A 139 -12.06 28.06 6.66
N ILE A 140 -10.96 27.31 6.78
CA ILE A 140 -10.19 27.19 8.01
C ILE A 140 -8.85 27.86 7.79
N ARG A 141 -8.55 28.85 8.62
CA ARG A 141 -7.29 29.58 8.55
C ARG A 141 -6.26 28.95 9.49
N VAL A 142 -5.07 28.70 8.98
CA VAL A 142 -3.90 28.37 9.79
C VAL A 142 -3.12 29.64 10.14
N GLU A 143 -2.63 29.72 11.39
CA GLU A 143 -2.02 30.95 11.92
C GLU A 143 -0.66 31.26 11.26
N GLU A 144 0.15 30.24 10.99
CA GLU A 144 1.50 30.37 10.44
C GLU A 144 1.76 29.32 9.33
N GLY A 145 2.58 29.69 8.34
CA GLY A 145 3.05 28.78 7.28
C GLY A 145 2.37 28.90 5.91
N TYR A 146 2.86 28.11 4.95
CA TYR A 146 2.30 27.85 3.62
C TYR A 146 1.51 26.55 3.66
N THR A 147 0.39 26.44 2.94
CA THR A 147 -0.41 25.20 2.88
C THR A 147 0.09 24.28 1.76
N GLY A 148 0.14 22.97 2.02
CA GLY A 148 0.49 21.93 1.04
C GLY A 148 -0.72 21.16 0.52
N ASP A 149 -0.49 19.92 0.08
CA ASP A 149 -1.48 19.10 -0.63
C ASP A 149 -2.70 18.76 0.24
N THR A 150 -3.88 18.69 -0.41
CA THR A 150 -5.10 18.20 0.23
C THR A 150 -5.40 16.78 -0.20
N ALA A 151 -5.83 15.97 0.76
CA ALA A 151 -6.25 14.60 0.53
C ALA A 151 -7.55 14.32 1.30
N SER A 152 -8.23 13.23 0.98
CA SER A 152 -9.50 12.89 1.62
C SER A 152 -9.78 11.40 1.60
N ASP A 153 -10.45 10.92 2.65
CA ASP A 153 -11.04 9.58 2.71
C ASP A 153 -12.21 9.56 3.70
N GLY A 154 -13.27 8.82 3.36
CA GLY A 154 -14.48 8.74 4.18
C GLY A 154 -15.02 10.13 4.52
N ASP A 155 -15.22 10.45 5.79
CA ASP A 155 -15.62 11.80 6.28
C ASP A 155 -14.43 12.75 6.58
N THR A 156 -13.19 12.35 6.29
CA THR A 156 -11.98 13.10 6.72
C THR A 156 -11.27 13.77 5.54
N VAL A 157 -10.89 15.03 5.73
CA VAL A 157 -10.07 15.83 4.82
C VAL A 157 -8.79 16.26 5.53
N TRP A 158 -7.69 16.15 4.83
CA TRP A 158 -6.34 16.30 5.35
C TRP A 158 -5.63 17.40 4.58
N PHE A 159 -4.79 18.18 5.26
CA PHE A 159 -3.86 19.07 4.59
C PHE A 159 -2.68 19.41 5.50
N THR A 160 -1.62 19.90 4.88
CA THR A 160 -0.39 20.26 5.57
C THR A 160 -0.18 21.76 5.59
N ASN A 161 0.53 22.25 6.60
CA ASN A 161 1.10 23.59 6.55
C ASN A 161 2.55 23.62 7.03
N TYR A 162 3.36 24.48 6.41
CA TYR A 162 4.80 24.56 6.57
C TYR A 162 5.24 25.96 6.98
N THR A 163 5.98 26.09 8.07
CA THR A 163 6.69 27.32 8.41
C THR A 163 7.98 27.40 7.62
N VAL A 164 8.13 28.47 6.85
CA VAL A 164 9.26 28.62 5.93
C VAL A 164 10.03 29.90 6.21
N SER A 165 11.35 29.81 6.25
CA SER A 165 12.30 30.94 6.26
C SER A 165 12.98 31.08 4.90
N ARG A 166 13.01 32.31 4.37
CA ARG A 166 13.70 32.62 3.11
C ARG A 166 15.21 32.69 3.34
N THR A 167 15.99 31.89 2.61
CA THR A 167 17.45 31.95 2.64
C THR A 167 17.97 32.80 1.47
N GLY A 168 18.16 34.10 1.71
CA GLY A 168 18.78 35.02 0.75
C GLY A 168 17.81 35.85 -0.11
N SER A 169 18.32 36.92 -0.73
CA SER A 169 17.51 37.94 -1.43
C SER A 169 17.30 37.67 -2.93
N ARG A 170 17.85 36.56 -3.45
CA ARG A 170 17.80 36.20 -4.89
C ARG A 170 17.57 34.72 -5.18
N ASP A 171 17.60 33.85 -4.17
CA ASP A 171 17.33 32.42 -4.34
C ASP A 171 15.86 32.12 -4.03
N THR A 172 15.24 31.24 -4.82
CA THR A 172 13.89 30.69 -4.61
C THR A 172 13.83 29.68 -3.47
N THR A 173 14.96 29.44 -2.81
CA THR A 173 15.14 28.45 -1.77
C THR A 173 14.41 28.85 -0.49
N LEU A 174 13.49 27.98 -0.10
CA LEU A 174 12.64 28.09 1.06
C LEU A 174 13.11 27.05 2.09
N GLU A 175 13.66 27.48 3.22
CA GLU A 175 14.07 26.60 4.31
C GLU A 175 12.87 26.36 5.23
N ILE A 176 12.37 25.13 5.29
CA ILE A 176 11.23 24.77 6.12
C ILE A 176 11.72 24.47 7.55
N SER A 177 11.18 25.17 8.55
CA SER A 177 11.61 25.03 9.96
C SER A 177 10.68 24.16 10.81
N SER A 178 9.41 24.07 10.42
CA SER A 178 8.39 23.24 11.07
C SER A 178 7.16 23.09 10.20
N GLY A 179 6.27 22.18 10.53
CA GLY A 179 4.95 22.11 9.91
C GLY A 179 4.03 21.15 10.62
N THR A 180 2.77 21.21 10.22
CA THR A 180 1.66 20.55 10.91
C THR A 180 0.78 19.85 9.89
N LEU A 181 0.51 18.58 10.14
CA LEU A 181 -0.53 17.83 9.42
C LEU A 181 -1.84 18.04 10.16
N HIS A 182 -2.87 18.44 9.43
CA HIS A 182 -4.19 18.73 9.94
C HIS A 182 -5.22 17.75 9.39
N ALA A 183 -6.11 17.27 10.25
CA ALA A 183 -7.26 16.46 9.87
C ALA A 183 -8.57 17.12 10.32
N TYR A 184 -9.52 17.23 9.39
CA TYR A 184 -10.83 17.86 9.57
C TYR A 184 -11.93 16.95 9.02
N THR A 185 -13.15 17.09 9.52
CA THR A 185 -14.33 16.49 8.89
C THR A 185 -14.71 17.26 7.62
N LYS A 186 -15.49 16.67 6.71
CA LYS A 186 -16.06 17.40 5.53
C LYS A 186 -16.87 18.63 5.92
N SER A 187 -17.45 18.62 7.12
CA SER A 187 -18.20 19.73 7.72
C SER A 187 -17.31 20.80 8.37
N GLY A 188 -15.99 20.64 8.37
CA GLY A 188 -15.02 21.61 8.87
C GLY A 188 -14.70 21.50 10.36
N SER A 189 -15.09 20.40 11.04
CA SER A 189 -14.74 20.16 12.44
C SER A 189 -13.35 19.55 12.55
N LYS A 190 -12.49 20.09 13.42
CA LYS A 190 -11.14 19.56 13.61
C LYS A 190 -11.18 18.19 14.28
N LYS A 191 -10.60 17.17 13.63
CA LYS A 191 -10.36 15.87 14.26
C LYS A 191 -9.09 15.94 15.12
N TRP A 192 -7.97 16.33 14.51
CA TRP A 192 -6.68 16.46 15.20
C TRP A 192 -5.68 17.29 14.38
N ASP A 193 -4.56 17.65 15.00
CA ASP A 193 -3.37 18.20 14.33
C ASP A 193 -2.10 17.63 14.94
N VAL A 194 -1.05 17.47 14.13
CA VAL A 194 0.25 16.99 14.60
C VAL A 194 1.34 17.91 14.09
N SER A 195 1.91 18.71 15.00
CA SER A 195 2.99 19.66 14.70
C SER A 195 4.37 19.02 14.93
N LYS A 196 5.32 19.22 14.00
CA LYS A 196 6.72 18.83 14.15
C LYS A 196 7.69 19.92 13.68
N ARG A 197 8.90 19.93 14.26
CA ARG A 197 10.05 20.67 13.71
C ARG A 197 10.72 19.80 12.64
N PHE A 198 10.97 20.38 11.48
CA PHE A 198 11.65 19.71 10.38
C PHE A 198 13.15 20.02 10.42
N GLY A 199 13.97 19.08 9.95
CA GLY A 199 15.38 19.34 9.64
C GLY A 199 15.53 20.08 8.31
N GLN A 200 16.75 20.46 7.94
CA GLN A 200 17.06 21.14 6.67
C GLN A 200 16.47 20.43 5.46
N VAL A 201 15.76 21.18 4.60
CA VAL A 201 15.16 20.70 3.34
C VAL A 201 15.98 21.23 2.16
N ASN A 202 16.26 20.38 1.16
CA ASN A 202 16.98 20.75 -0.06
C ASN A 202 16.00 21.06 -1.22
N GLU A 203 16.25 22.15 -1.94
CA GLU A 203 15.56 22.51 -3.21
C GLU A 203 16.28 21.86 -4.40
N TYR A 204 15.54 21.24 -5.34
CA TYR A 204 16.10 20.76 -6.61
C TYR A 204 15.20 21.20 -7.79
N ASN A 205 15.75 21.98 -8.74
CA ASN A 205 15.03 22.48 -9.92
C ASN A 205 13.77 23.34 -9.67
N GLY A 206 13.67 24.04 -8.54
CA GLY A 206 12.57 24.98 -8.27
C GLY A 206 11.24 24.34 -7.92
N THR A 207 11.23 23.03 -7.63
CA THR A 207 10.11 22.30 -7.05
C THR A 207 10.46 21.93 -5.59
N LEU A 208 9.55 22.24 -4.66
CA LEU A 208 9.62 21.77 -3.27
C LEU A 208 9.18 20.30 -3.25
N TYR A 209 10.05 19.37 -2.83
CA TYR A 209 9.76 17.92 -2.83
C TYR A 209 9.03 17.41 -1.58
N GLU A 210 8.44 18.29 -0.76
CA GLU A 210 7.54 17.83 0.29
C GLU A 210 6.11 17.72 -0.28
N THR A 211 5.90 16.77 -1.19
CA THR A 211 4.55 16.29 -1.49
C THR A 211 4.19 15.29 -0.39
N GLU A 212 3.36 15.71 0.55
CA GLU A 212 2.64 14.76 1.40
C GLU A 212 1.58 14.08 0.54
N GLU A 213 2.00 13.08 -0.22
CA GLU A 213 1.10 12.08 -0.78
C GLU A 213 0.49 11.32 0.40
N THR A 214 -0.68 11.80 0.85
CA THR A 214 -1.45 11.16 1.92
C THR A 214 -2.45 10.23 1.29
N TRP A 215 -2.22 8.94 1.48
CA TRP A 215 -3.10 7.91 1.01
C TRP A 215 -3.68 7.11 2.17
N GLN A 216 -4.93 6.72 2.04
CA GLN A 216 -5.61 5.78 2.94
C GLN A 216 -6.25 4.70 2.05
N LYS A 217 -6.02 3.42 2.36
CA LYS A 217 -6.76 2.30 1.76
C LYS A 217 -8.15 2.31 2.42
N GLU A 218 -9.24 2.21 1.63
CA GLU A 218 -10.64 2.24 2.10
C GLU A 218 -10.92 1.24 3.25
N ASP A 219 -10.11 0.17 3.36
CA ASP A 219 -10.21 -0.88 4.38
C ASP A 219 -9.18 -0.76 5.55
N THR A 220 -8.34 0.28 5.58
CA THR A 220 -7.34 0.47 6.64
C THR A 220 -7.58 1.76 7.41
N GLU A 221 -7.59 1.68 8.74
CA GLU A 221 -7.59 2.85 9.64
C GLU A 221 -6.21 3.54 9.67
N GLN A 222 -5.48 3.57 8.55
CA GLN A 222 -4.09 4.04 8.44
C GLN A 222 -3.91 5.14 7.39
N THR A 223 -3.02 6.09 7.68
CA THR A 223 -2.56 7.11 6.74
C THR A 223 -1.06 7.03 6.54
N TYR A 224 -0.63 7.17 5.28
CA TYR A 224 0.76 7.10 4.85
C TYR A 224 1.24 8.49 4.48
N SER A 225 2.37 8.93 4.99
CA SER A 225 2.96 10.22 4.59
C SER A 225 4.49 10.21 4.64
N GLN A 226 5.11 11.04 3.81
CA GLN A 226 6.54 11.32 3.87
C GLN A 226 6.77 12.55 4.76
N ILE A 227 7.64 12.44 5.78
CA ILE A 227 7.92 13.52 6.73
C ILE A 227 9.41 13.59 7.03
N GLY A 228 10.06 14.69 6.63
CA GLY A 228 11.49 14.92 6.90
C GLY A 228 12.37 13.82 6.32
N GLY A 229 12.01 13.34 5.13
CA GLY A 229 12.71 12.26 4.44
C GLY A 229 12.38 10.85 4.96
N GLN A 230 11.45 10.69 5.90
CA GLN A 230 11.02 9.37 6.38
C GLN A 230 9.63 9.03 5.86
N ALA A 231 9.36 7.76 5.56
CA ALA A 231 8.00 7.26 5.50
C ALA A 231 7.42 7.18 6.93
N VAL A 232 6.19 7.62 7.11
CA VAL A 232 5.49 7.68 8.39
C VAL A 232 4.10 7.17 8.20
N VAL A 233 3.70 6.22 9.04
CA VAL A 233 2.33 5.71 9.04
C VAL A 233 1.66 6.04 10.36
N ARG A 234 0.39 6.43 10.26
CA ARG A 234 -0.42 6.90 11.39
C ARG A 234 -1.78 6.24 11.39
N ASP A 235 -2.32 6.12 12.57
CA ASP A 235 -3.74 5.84 12.76
C ASP A 235 -4.58 7.01 12.23
N ALA A 236 -5.56 6.72 11.37
CA ALA A 236 -6.30 7.74 10.65
C ALA A 236 -7.22 8.56 11.58
N GLU A 237 -7.81 7.91 12.58
CA GLU A 237 -8.76 8.57 13.48
C GLU A 237 -8.07 9.44 14.54
N SER A 238 -6.91 9.00 15.05
CA SER A 238 -6.20 9.66 16.16
C SER A 238 -4.95 10.44 15.75
N GLY A 239 -4.44 10.24 14.54
CA GLY A 239 -3.18 10.83 14.03
C GLY A 239 -1.91 10.30 14.71
N ARG A 240 -2.03 9.27 15.56
CA ARG A 240 -0.90 8.67 16.28
C ARG A 240 0.02 7.94 15.32
N VAL A 241 1.31 8.19 15.44
CA VAL A 241 2.34 7.46 14.69
C VAL A 241 2.27 5.99 15.09
N GLN A 242 2.05 5.12 14.11
CA GLN A 242 2.19 3.68 14.27
C GLN A 242 3.64 3.27 14.03
N TRP A 243 4.26 3.76 12.95
CA TRP A 243 5.67 3.52 12.67
C TRP A 243 6.32 4.61 11.81
N ARG A 244 7.65 4.57 11.72
CA ARG A 244 8.50 5.41 10.86
C ARG A 244 9.56 4.55 10.19
N SER A 245 9.87 4.82 8.93
CA SER A 245 11.02 4.19 8.27
C SER A 245 12.31 4.55 9.00
N GLU A 246 13.28 3.64 8.96
CA GLU A 246 14.65 3.95 9.39
C GLU A 246 15.33 4.93 8.42
N ASP A 247 15.06 4.77 7.12
CA ASP A 247 15.55 5.65 6.06
C ASP A 247 15.01 7.08 6.21
N ARG A 248 15.86 8.06 5.90
CA ARG A 248 15.62 9.51 6.04
C ARG A 248 15.80 10.29 4.73
N ASP A 249 15.90 9.61 3.61
CA ASP A 249 16.02 10.19 2.27
C ASP A 249 14.87 9.73 1.35
N ILE A 250 13.72 9.33 1.91
CA ILE A 250 12.50 9.02 1.18
C ILE A 250 11.99 10.25 0.43
N LYS A 251 11.88 10.13 -0.90
CA LYS A 251 11.38 11.12 -1.86
C LYS A 251 9.89 10.97 -2.13
N ARG A 252 9.40 9.74 -2.33
CA ARG A 252 7.99 9.42 -2.62
C ARG A 252 7.55 8.17 -1.87
N LEU A 253 6.26 8.09 -1.57
CA LEU A 253 5.67 6.97 -0.83
C LEU A 253 4.36 6.57 -1.51
N HIS A 254 4.28 5.31 -1.92
CA HIS A 254 3.09 4.72 -2.48
C HIS A 254 2.45 3.80 -1.41
N PRO A 255 1.16 4.00 -1.06
CA PRO A 255 0.44 3.12 -0.13
C PRO A 255 0.26 1.73 -0.74
N PRO A 256 -0.08 0.74 0.09
CA PRO A 256 -0.60 -0.53 -0.43
C PRO A 256 -1.93 -0.34 -1.17
N TYR A 257 -1.99 -0.70 -2.48
CA TYR A 257 -3.24 -0.74 -3.25
C TYR A 257 -4.11 -1.96 -2.85
N ASP A 258 -3.51 -3.14 -2.71
CA ASP A 258 -4.18 -4.35 -2.18
C ASP A 258 -3.28 -5.15 -1.19
N GLN A 259 -1.97 -4.92 -1.20
CA GLN A 259 -1.00 -5.64 -0.36
C GLN A 259 -0.89 -5.15 1.10
N ASP A 260 -0.15 -5.89 1.93
CA ASP A 260 0.34 -5.45 3.24
C ASP A 260 1.71 -4.73 3.15
N THR A 261 2.12 -4.23 1.97
CA THR A 261 3.43 -3.58 1.77
C THR A 261 3.27 -2.16 1.23
N ALA A 262 3.81 -1.18 1.95
CA ALA A 262 4.00 0.19 1.49
C ALA A 262 5.34 0.33 0.78
N ILE A 263 5.37 1.00 -0.37
CA ILE A 263 6.57 1.15 -1.18
C ILE A 263 7.08 2.58 -1.12
N ALA A 264 8.33 2.77 -0.74
CA ALA A 264 8.95 4.09 -0.69
C ALA A 264 10.09 4.20 -1.69
N LEU A 265 10.18 5.32 -2.39
CA LEU A 265 11.28 5.67 -3.28
C LEU A 265 12.16 6.71 -2.60
N SER A 266 13.46 6.47 -2.49
CA SER A 266 14.43 7.45 -1.96
C SER A 266 15.03 8.35 -3.03
N LEU A 267 15.72 9.41 -2.59
CA LEU A 267 16.44 10.36 -3.42
C LEU A 267 17.56 9.70 -4.25
N ASP A 268 18.19 8.65 -3.74
CA ASP A 268 19.21 7.88 -4.46
C ASP A 268 18.62 6.82 -5.42
N SER A 269 17.31 6.87 -5.67
CA SER A 269 16.58 5.95 -6.54
C SER A 269 16.55 4.50 -6.04
N THR A 270 16.58 4.31 -4.72
CA THR A 270 16.29 3.02 -4.08
C THR A 270 14.78 2.90 -3.78
N LEU A 271 14.20 1.77 -4.18
CA LEU A 271 12.85 1.36 -3.81
C LEU A 271 12.91 0.49 -2.56
N TYR A 272 12.09 0.80 -1.56
CA TYR A 272 11.96 0.09 -0.30
C TYR A 272 10.55 -0.46 -0.15
N GLY A 273 10.43 -1.72 0.25
CA GLY A 273 9.16 -2.30 0.68
C GLY A 273 9.09 -2.39 2.19
N TYR A 274 8.14 -1.69 2.80
CA TYR A 274 7.86 -1.73 4.23
C TYR A 274 6.56 -2.48 4.50
N GLU A 275 6.56 -3.34 5.50
CA GLU A 275 5.34 -3.96 6.01
C GLU A 275 4.39 -2.88 6.55
N ALA A 276 3.22 -2.71 5.93
CA ALA A 276 2.20 -1.71 6.21
C ALA A 276 1.77 -1.69 7.68
N SER A 277 1.68 -2.87 8.29
CA SER A 277 1.23 -3.03 9.67
C SER A 277 2.29 -2.62 10.72
N SER A 278 3.58 -2.78 10.41
CA SER A 278 4.66 -2.68 11.41
C SER A 278 5.77 -1.67 11.08
N GLY A 279 5.90 -1.29 9.82
CA GLY A 279 7.01 -0.48 9.30
C GLY A 279 8.31 -1.24 9.13
N SER A 280 8.30 -2.57 9.31
CA SER A 280 9.49 -3.40 9.14
C SER A 280 9.90 -3.43 7.68
N LEU A 281 11.19 -3.19 7.40
CA LEU A 281 11.73 -3.28 6.06
C LEU A 281 11.71 -4.74 5.59
N GLN A 282 10.97 -5.03 4.51
CA GLN A 282 10.86 -6.36 3.91
C GLN A 282 11.91 -6.56 2.81
N TRP A 283 12.10 -5.56 1.97
CA TRP A 283 13.04 -5.63 0.85
C TRP A 283 13.50 -4.24 0.40
N LYS A 284 14.62 -4.20 -0.33
CA LYS A 284 15.15 -2.99 -0.99
C LYS A 284 15.66 -3.31 -2.39
N HIS A 285 15.54 -2.36 -3.31
CA HIS A 285 15.99 -2.48 -4.70
C HIS A 285 16.56 -1.16 -5.19
N THR A 286 17.87 -1.10 -5.40
CA THR A 286 18.55 0.13 -5.85
C THR A 286 18.54 0.21 -7.38
N VAL A 287 17.80 1.18 -7.90
CA VAL A 287 17.77 1.50 -9.33
C VAL A 287 18.90 2.49 -9.57
N GLY A 288 20.01 2.05 -10.19
CA GLY A 288 21.23 2.87 -10.37
C GLY A 288 21.09 4.12 -11.26
N SER A 289 19.87 4.59 -11.52
CA SER A 289 19.52 5.75 -12.33
C SER A 289 18.17 6.30 -11.87
N GLU A 290 17.87 7.56 -12.17
CA GLU A 290 16.72 8.26 -11.61
C GLU A 290 15.39 7.58 -11.98
N VAL A 291 14.65 7.15 -10.97
CA VAL A 291 13.27 6.69 -11.12
C VAL A 291 12.36 7.90 -11.31
N ILE A 292 11.79 8.01 -12.50
CA ILE A 292 10.89 9.11 -12.90
C ILE A 292 9.55 8.98 -12.19
N ASP A 293 9.01 7.76 -12.17
CA ASP A 293 7.78 7.45 -11.47
C ASP A 293 7.66 5.93 -11.23
N PHE A 294 6.77 5.54 -10.32
CA PHE A 294 6.52 4.13 -10.01
C PHE A 294 5.09 3.86 -9.52
N THR A 295 4.61 2.64 -9.76
CA THR A 295 3.33 2.13 -9.28
C THR A 295 3.45 0.63 -9.01
N THR A 296 2.40 -0.03 -8.54
CA THR A 296 2.46 -1.44 -8.11
C THR A 296 1.15 -2.17 -8.38
N ASP A 297 1.26 -3.46 -8.70
CA ASP A 297 0.15 -4.42 -8.58
C ASP A 297 0.39 -5.36 -7.38
N ASP A 298 -0.30 -6.50 -7.34
CA ASP A 298 -0.22 -7.50 -6.27
C ASP A 298 1.07 -8.35 -6.29
N ILE A 299 1.94 -8.19 -7.27
CA ILE A 299 3.13 -9.03 -7.47
C ILE A 299 4.37 -8.18 -7.77
N HIS A 300 4.20 -7.11 -8.53
CA HIS A 300 5.24 -6.34 -9.18
C HIS A 300 5.23 -4.89 -8.72
N VAL A 301 6.45 -4.33 -8.67
CA VAL A 301 6.69 -2.89 -8.69
C VAL A 301 7.05 -2.49 -10.10
N PHE A 302 6.26 -1.60 -10.68
CA PHE A 302 6.50 -1.02 -11.99
C PHE A 302 7.18 0.33 -11.83
N TYR A 303 8.27 0.57 -12.55
CA TYR A 303 8.94 1.87 -12.50
C TYR A 303 9.50 2.28 -13.85
N ALA A 304 9.53 3.60 -14.09
CA ALA A 304 10.11 4.20 -15.27
C ALA A 304 11.51 4.76 -14.98
N VAL A 305 12.50 4.32 -15.74
CA VAL A 305 13.91 4.75 -15.62
C VAL A 305 14.56 4.78 -17.00
N ASP A 306 15.33 5.81 -17.33
CA ASP A 306 16.10 5.89 -18.58
C ASP A 306 15.32 5.52 -19.87
N GLN A 307 14.06 5.99 -19.99
CA GLN A 307 13.15 5.65 -21.10
C GLN A 307 12.82 4.14 -21.21
N LYS A 308 12.88 3.44 -20.08
CA LYS A 308 12.47 2.05 -19.94
C LYS A 308 11.37 1.95 -18.90
N LEU A 309 10.45 1.04 -19.17
CA LEU A 309 9.44 0.57 -18.22
C LEU A 309 9.89 -0.79 -17.71
N VAL A 310 9.95 -0.96 -16.40
CA VAL A 310 10.46 -2.17 -15.77
C VAL A 310 9.41 -2.75 -14.84
N ALA A 311 9.20 -4.07 -14.90
CA ALA A 311 8.47 -4.82 -13.88
C ALA A 311 9.44 -5.62 -13.02
N TYR A 312 9.48 -5.26 -11.74
CA TYR A 312 10.32 -5.91 -10.74
C TYR A 312 9.43 -6.69 -9.77
N ASN A 313 9.73 -7.96 -9.56
CA ASN A 313 9.06 -8.79 -8.55
C ASN A 313 9.88 -8.79 -7.25
N PRO A 314 9.40 -8.16 -6.17
CA PRO A 314 10.15 -8.08 -4.93
C PRO A 314 10.29 -9.41 -4.19
N SER A 315 9.35 -10.33 -4.37
CA SER A 315 9.38 -11.63 -3.72
C SER A 315 10.49 -12.53 -4.27
N THR A 316 10.84 -12.35 -5.55
CA THR A 316 11.91 -13.12 -6.21
C THR A 316 13.20 -12.31 -6.42
N ALA A 317 13.14 -10.99 -6.21
CA ALA A 317 14.20 -10.03 -6.51
C ALA A 317 14.66 -10.07 -7.98
N VAL A 318 13.73 -10.31 -8.91
CA VAL A 318 14.00 -10.43 -10.34
C VAL A 318 13.21 -9.39 -11.12
N VAL A 319 13.86 -8.78 -12.12
CA VAL A 319 13.18 -8.03 -13.18
C VAL A 319 12.58 -9.04 -14.16
N GLU A 320 11.25 -9.11 -14.21
CA GLU A 320 10.54 -10.10 -15.02
C GLU A 320 10.48 -9.69 -16.50
N TRP A 321 10.26 -8.39 -16.75
CA TRP A 321 10.32 -7.83 -18.09
C TRP A 321 10.74 -6.35 -18.09
N GLU A 322 11.23 -5.91 -19.25
CA GLU A 322 11.62 -4.52 -19.52
C GLU A 322 11.08 -4.14 -20.91
N GLN A 323 10.55 -2.92 -21.04
CA GLN A 323 10.10 -2.37 -22.31
C GLN A 323 10.68 -0.99 -22.58
N GLN A 324 11.01 -0.74 -23.85
CA GLN A 324 11.40 0.59 -24.27
C GLN A 324 10.16 1.47 -24.41
N ILE A 325 10.19 2.63 -23.76
CA ILE A 325 9.12 3.62 -23.81
C ILE A 325 9.67 4.99 -24.22
N PRO A 326 8.82 5.92 -24.68
CA PRO A 326 9.21 7.32 -24.74
C PRO A 326 9.52 7.88 -23.34
N PRO A 327 10.11 9.09 -23.23
CA PRO A 327 10.30 9.74 -21.93
C PRO A 327 8.98 9.83 -21.16
N ALA A 328 8.84 8.99 -20.14
CA ALA A 328 7.66 8.94 -19.28
C ALA A 328 7.50 10.25 -18.52
N TYR A 329 6.25 10.56 -18.18
CA TYR A 329 5.90 11.64 -17.28
C TYR A 329 5.16 11.10 -16.05
N ASP A 330 4.23 10.17 -16.23
CA ASP A 330 3.37 9.61 -15.18
C ASP A 330 3.10 8.11 -15.44
N LEU A 331 2.84 7.35 -14.38
CA LEU A 331 2.52 5.92 -14.42
C LEU A 331 1.27 5.64 -13.57
N THR A 332 0.32 4.90 -14.15
CA THR A 332 -0.88 4.48 -13.42
C THR A 332 -1.18 3.01 -13.66
N TYR A 333 -1.39 2.26 -12.58
CA TYR A 333 -1.87 0.88 -12.64
C TYR A 333 -3.39 0.83 -12.44
N SER A 334 -4.07 0.01 -13.25
CA SER A 334 -5.47 -0.36 -13.00
C SER A 334 -5.83 -1.67 -13.68
N GLN A 335 -6.32 -2.65 -12.91
CA GLN A 335 -6.95 -3.90 -13.39
C GLN A 335 -6.13 -4.62 -14.48
N ASP A 336 -4.91 -5.04 -14.14
CA ASP A 336 -3.95 -5.73 -15.03
C ASP A 336 -3.37 -4.89 -16.19
N LEU A 337 -3.66 -3.59 -16.22
CA LEU A 337 -3.13 -2.66 -17.22
C LEU A 337 -2.28 -1.57 -16.58
N LEU A 338 -1.19 -1.26 -17.25
CA LEU A 338 -0.27 -0.19 -16.89
C LEU A 338 -0.32 0.91 -17.94
N TYR A 339 -0.76 2.09 -17.52
CA TYR A 339 -0.91 3.30 -18.33
C TYR A 339 0.33 4.16 -18.17
N VAL A 340 0.89 4.60 -19.29
CA VAL A 340 2.12 5.41 -19.35
C VAL A 340 1.88 6.63 -20.22
N GLY A 341 1.82 7.80 -19.60
CA GLY A 341 1.83 9.09 -20.24
C GLY A 341 3.25 9.56 -20.53
N ASP A 342 3.47 10.07 -21.74
CA ASP A 342 4.77 10.59 -22.14
C ASP A 342 4.80 12.12 -22.23
N GLN A 343 6.03 12.65 -22.17
CA GLN A 343 6.32 14.09 -22.23
C GLN A 343 5.84 14.78 -23.53
N ASN A 344 5.53 14.02 -24.58
CA ASN A 344 5.08 14.51 -25.87
C ASN A 344 3.55 14.40 -26.05
N GLY A 345 2.82 14.00 -25.01
CA GLY A 345 1.37 13.82 -25.06
C GLY A 345 0.92 12.48 -25.65
N GLY A 346 1.82 11.49 -25.76
CA GLY A 346 1.45 10.11 -26.06
C GLY A 346 0.98 9.38 -24.81
N ILE A 347 0.07 8.43 -24.99
CA ILE A 347 -0.36 7.50 -23.96
C ILE A 347 -0.20 6.07 -24.46
N HIS A 348 0.40 5.23 -23.63
CA HIS A 348 0.76 3.85 -23.96
C HIS A 348 0.22 2.94 -22.86
N VAL A 349 -0.36 1.82 -23.25
CA VAL A 349 -0.97 0.86 -22.31
C VAL A 349 -0.32 -0.49 -22.50
N PHE A 350 0.14 -1.05 -21.39
CA PHE A 350 0.87 -2.32 -21.33
C PHE A 350 0.11 -3.32 -20.48
N ASP A 351 0.19 -4.58 -20.88
CA ASP A 351 -0.21 -5.72 -20.05
C ASP A 351 0.81 -5.93 -18.93
N THR A 352 0.35 -5.96 -17.67
CA THR A 352 1.26 -6.02 -16.52
C THR A 352 2.03 -7.33 -16.40
N GLN A 353 1.47 -8.44 -16.88
CA GLN A 353 2.05 -9.78 -16.77
C GLN A 353 3.14 -10.02 -17.82
N THR A 354 2.92 -9.54 -19.04
CA THR A 354 3.78 -9.83 -20.20
C THR A 354 4.67 -8.65 -20.58
N GLY A 355 4.31 -7.43 -20.16
CA GLY A 355 4.90 -6.20 -20.66
C GLY A 355 4.57 -5.89 -22.11
N GLU A 356 3.66 -6.63 -22.75
CA GLU A 356 3.29 -6.32 -24.14
C GLU A 356 2.48 -5.03 -24.19
N ARG A 357 2.82 -4.13 -25.13
CA ARG A 357 2.01 -2.94 -25.39
C ARG A 357 0.73 -3.35 -26.11
N VAL A 358 -0.41 -3.13 -25.47
CA VAL A 358 -1.73 -3.56 -25.95
C VAL A 358 -2.55 -2.43 -26.58
N TRP A 359 -2.24 -1.18 -26.26
CA TRP A 359 -2.89 -0.02 -26.86
C TRP A 359 -1.99 1.22 -26.78
N ASP A 360 -2.14 2.14 -27.72
CA ASP A 360 -1.50 3.45 -27.69
C ASP A 360 -2.36 4.50 -28.40
N SER A 361 -2.16 5.76 -28.03
CA SER A 361 -2.82 6.91 -28.63
C SER A 361 -1.99 8.18 -28.46
N SER A 362 -2.30 9.20 -29.25
CA SER A 362 -1.72 10.54 -29.11
C SER A 362 -2.79 11.53 -28.71
N LEU A 363 -2.54 12.26 -27.63
CA LEU A 363 -3.41 13.31 -27.11
C LEU A 363 -3.06 14.65 -27.74
N ARG A 364 -4.00 15.59 -27.64
CA ARG A 364 -3.72 17.00 -27.96
C ARG A 364 -3.07 17.66 -26.75
N GLY A 365 -2.03 18.43 -27.01
CA GLY A 365 -1.22 19.04 -25.95
C GLY A 365 0.18 18.44 -25.94
N THR A 366 0.94 18.80 -24.93
CA THR A 366 2.29 18.27 -24.68
C THR A 366 2.39 17.92 -23.22
N GLY A 367 2.95 16.75 -22.91
CA GLY A 367 2.99 16.16 -21.58
C GLY A 367 1.60 15.67 -21.17
N VAL A 368 1.49 14.38 -20.85
CA VAL A 368 0.35 13.88 -20.08
C VAL A 368 0.72 14.07 -18.62
N THR A 369 -0.06 14.84 -17.87
CA THR A 369 0.29 15.27 -16.51
C THR A 369 -0.49 14.56 -15.42
N TYR A 370 -1.55 13.84 -15.79
CA TYR A 370 -2.42 13.09 -14.89
C TYR A 370 -3.14 12.00 -15.68
N GLU A 371 -3.11 10.77 -15.16
CA GLU A 371 -3.86 9.62 -15.66
C GLU A 371 -4.72 9.01 -14.57
N TRP A 372 -6.05 9.14 -14.68
CA TRP A 372 -6.98 8.62 -13.67
C TRP A 372 -7.92 7.59 -14.28
N VAL A 373 -8.02 6.40 -13.69
CA VAL A 373 -9.00 5.39 -14.08
C VAL A 373 -10.14 5.38 -13.06
N VAL A 374 -11.31 5.86 -13.48
CA VAL A 374 -12.53 5.91 -12.65
C VAL A 374 -13.66 5.20 -13.38
N ASP A 375 -14.30 4.23 -12.73
CA ASP A 375 -15.39 3.41 -13.30
C ASP A 375 -15.07 2.84 -14.70
N GLY A 376 -13.84 2.35 -14.86
CA GLY A 376 -13.35 1.81 -16.13
C GLY A 376 -13.24 2.85 -17.25
N THR A 377 -13.14 4.13 -16.93
CA THR A 377 -12.85 5.22 -17.86
C THR A 377 -11.51 5.84 -17.51
N LEU A 378 -10.61 5.88 -18.48
CA LEU A 378 -9.31 6.54 -18.37
C LEU A 378 -9.45 8.02 -18.71
N TYR A 379 -9.17 8.91 -17.76
CA TYR A 379 -9.10 10.35 -17.94
C TYR A 379 -7.65 10.79 -18.01
N CYS A 380 -7.35 11.65 -18.99
CA CYS A 380 -6.01 12.16 -19.21
C CYS A 380 -6.04 13.67 -19.31
N VAL A 381 -5.11 14.35 -18.64
CA VAL A 381 -4.87 15.77 -18.83
C VAL A 381 -3.58 15.95 -19.64
N SER A 382 -3.68 16.68 -20.76
CA SER A 382 -2.49 17.03 -21.57
C SER A 382 -2.51 18.49 -21.99
N GLY A 383 -1.52 19.26 -21.51
CA GLY A 383 -1.51 20.71 -21.64
C GLY A 383 -2.82 21.34 -21.16
N ASN A 384 -3.56 21.96 -22.09
CA ASN A 384 -4.85 22.62 -21.77
C ASN A 384 -6.07 21.77 -22.16
N TRP A 385 -5.88 20.47 -22.36
CA TRP A 385 -6.90 19.53 -22.79
C TRP A 385 -7.15 18.45 -21.75
N ILE A 386 -8.40 18.03 -21.66
CA ILE A 386 -8.79 16.79 -21.00
C ILE A 386 -9.36 15.84 -22.05
N SER A 387 -8.96 14.58 -21.98
CA SER A 387 -9.51 13.50 -22.81
C SER A 387 -10.00 12.38 -21.90
N ALA A 388 -11.07 11.68 -22.30
CA ALA A 388 -11.47 10.45 -21.63
C ALA A 388 -11.60 9.31 -22.64
N PHE A 389 -11.19 8.12 -22.22
CA PHE A 389 -11.17 6.91 -23.03
C PHE A 389 -11.85 5.78 -22.27
N GLN A 390 -12.66 5.00 -22.97
CA GLN A 390 -13.37 3.88 -22.36
C GLN A 390 -13.42 2.69 -23.31
N GLY A 391 -13.26 1.50 -22.75
CA GLY A 391 -13.38 0.27 -23.49
C GLY A 391 -14.82 -0.20 -23.68
N LYS A 392 -15.02 -1.15 -24.61
CA LYS A 392 -16.34 -1.71 -24.91
C LYS A 392 -17.06 -2.30 -23.70
N GLN A 393 -16.33 -2.90 -22.75
CA GLN A 393 -16.92 -3.45 -21.53
C GLN A 393 -17.50 -2.36 -20.64
N ALA A 394 -16.68 -1.37 -20.31
CA ALA A 394 -17.08 -0.27 -19.45
C ALA A 394 -18.19 0.58 -20.13
N GLN A 395 -18.11 0.79 -21.44
CA GLN A 395 -19.19 1.42 -22.21
C GLN A 395 -20.51 0.61 -22.12
N ALA A 396 -20.44 -0.72 -22.23
CA ALA A 396 -21.62 -1.59 -22.14
C ALA A 396 -22.22 -1.60 -20.72
N LEU A 397 -21.38 -1.63 -19.67
CA LEU A 397 -21.81 -1.54 -18.27
C LEU A 397 -22.46 -0.19 -17.96
N ASN A 398 -21.86 0.92 -18.39
CA ASN A 398 -22.45 2.26 -18.22
C ASN A 398 -23.79 2.37 -18.95
N LYS A 399 -23.88 1.87 -20.18
CA LYS A 399 -25.13 1.86 -20.93
C LYS A 399 -26.19 0.98 -20.25
N LEU A 400 -25.81 -0.18 -19.72
CA LEU A 400 -26.67 -1.06 -18.95
C LEU A 400 -27.21 -0.36 -17.70
N GLN A 401 -26.34 0.25 -16.89
CA GLN A 401 -26.70 0.95 -15.67
C GLN A 401 -27.62 2.13 -15.96
N ASN A 402 -27.32 2.93 -16.98
CA ASN A 402 -28.17 4.05 -17.41
C ASN A 402 -29.58 3.58 -17.83
N LEU A 403 -29.67 2.47 -18.56
CA LEU A 403 -30.97 1.89 -18.92
C LEU A 403 -31.71 1.34 -17.70
N ARG A 404 -31.00 0.85 -16.67
CA ARG A 404 -31.60 0.43 -15.40
C ARG A 404 -32.09 1.62 -14.55
N SER A 405 -31.35 2.73 -14.54
CA SER A 405 -31.64 3.91 -13.69
C SER A 405 -32.70 4.86 -14.25
N ASP A 406 -33.09 4.74 -15.52
CA ASP A 406 -34.14 5.58 -16.12
C ASP A 406 -35.53 5.27 -15.53
N SER A 407 -35.90 6.05 -14.51
CA SER A 407 -37.16 5.96 -13.76
C SER A 407 -38.37 6.50 -14.53
N THR A 408 -38.16 7.30 -15.59
CA THR A 408 -39.25 7.88 -16.39
C THR A 408 -39.97 6.85 -17.24
N LEU A 409 -39.33 5.70 -17.48
CA LEU A 409 -39.84 4.59 -18.28
C LEU A 409 -40.55 3.51 -17.45
N ALA A 410 -40.48 3.57 -16.11
CA ALA A 410 -41.13 2.62 -15.21
C ALA A 410 -42.67 2.71 -15.21
N THR A 411 -43.24 3.72 -15.88
CA THR A 411 -44.68 3.99 -15.89
C THR A 411 -45.47 3.19 -16.94
N TYR A 412 -44.81 2.39 -17.81
CA TYR A 412 -45.49 1.68 -18.91
C TYR A 412 -45.19 0.17 -19.00
N PRO A 413 -46.20 -0.71 -19.18
CA PRO A 413 -46.10 -2.11 -18.76
C PRO A 413 -45.80 -3.10 -19.90
N ALA A 414 -46.22 -2.80 -21.14
CA ALA A 414 -45.93 -3.64 -22.30
C ALA A 414 -44.43 -3.61 -22.68
N ASN A 415 -43.74 -2.55 -22.28
CA ASN A 415 -42.31 -2.35 -22.55
C ASN A 415 -41.41 -3.09 -21.52
N PHE A 416 -42.00 -3.66 -20.46
CA PHE A 416 -41.25 -4.17 -19.31
C PHE A 416 -40.68 -5.59 -19.52
N VAL A 417 -41.42 -6.49 -20.17
CA VAL A 417 -41.01 -7.90 -20.37
C VAL A 417 -39.86 -8.02 -21.37
N GLY A 418 -40.00 -7.46 -22.57
CA GLY A 418 -38.96 -7.57 -23.61
C GLY A 418 -37.69 -6.75 -23.33
N ARG A 419 -37.81 -5.66 -22.55
CA ARG A 419 -36.66 -4.85 -22.14
C ARG A 419 -35.84 -5.55 -21.05
N ARG A 420 -36.48 -6.19 -20.05
CA ARG A 420 -35.78 -6.98 -19.03
C ARG A 420 -35.02 -8.15 -19.63
N GLU A 421 -35.62 -8.89 -20.57
CA GLU A 421 -34.93 -9.96 -21.28
C GLU A 421 -33.71 -9.44 -22.06
N ALA A 422 -33.84 -8.27 -22.70
CA ALA A 422 -32.74 -7.64 -23.42
C ALA A 422 -31.62 -7.14 -22.49
N LEU A 423 -31.96 -6.59 -21.32
CA LEU A 423 -30.96 -6.18 -20.31
C LEU A 423 -30.25 -7.40 -19.68
N ALA A 424 -30.99 -8.45 -19.33
CA ALA A 424 -30.40 -9.70 -18.83
C ALA A 424 -29.52 -10.39 -19.88
N THR A 425 -29.89 -10.32 -21.16
CA THR A 425 -29.05 -10.79 -22.26
C THR A 425 -27.79 -9.92 -22.37
N ALA A 426 -27.92 -8.60 -22.28
CA ALA A 426 -26.77 -7.71 -22.30
C ALA A 426 -25.78 -8.02 -21.16
N GLU A 427 -26.26 -8.18 -19.93
CA GLU A 427 -25.45 -8.57 -18.76
C GLU A 427 -24.66 -9.85 -19.01
N LYS A 428 -25.36 -10.89 -19.46
CA LYS A 428 -24.75 -12.17 -19.78
C LYS A 428 -23.69 -12.03 -20.88
N GLU A 429 -23.95 -11.27 -21.94
CA GLU A 429 -22.97 -11.12 -23.02
C GLU A 429 -21.79 -10.21 -22.62
N ILE A 430 -21.99 -9.26 -21.69
CA ILE A 430 -20.90 -8.50 -21.04
C ILE A 430 -19.99 -9.45 -20.25
N GLU A 431 -20.55 -10.32 -19.41
CA GLU A 431 -19.79 -11.34 -18.66
C GLU A 431 -19.01 -12.28 -19.58
N ASN A 432 -19.59 -12.61 -20.75
CA ASN A 432 -18.95 -13.47 -21.75
C ASN A 432 -17.97 -12.72 -22.67
N HIS A 433 -17.67 -11.44 -22.40
CA HIS A 433 -16.76 -10.60 -23.19
C HIS A 433 -17.20 -10.44 -24.66
N LYS A 434 -18.51 -10.56 -24.92
CA LYS A 434 -19.13 -10.44 -26.25
C LYS A 434 -19.84 -9.11 -26.38
N TYR A 435 -19.05 -8.05 -26.46
CA TYR A 435 -19.56 -6.69 -26.32
C TYR A 435 -20.44 -6.25 -27.49
N ASP A 436 -20.20 -6.73 -28.72
CA ASP A 436 -21.04 -6.38 -29.86
C ASP A 436 -22.46 -6.97 -29.71
N GLU A 437 -22.57 -8.20 -29.22
CA GLU A 437 -23.83 -8.82 -28.84
C GLU A 437 -24.49 -8.14 -27.63
N ALA A 438 -23.70 -7.76 -26.63
CA ALA A 438 -24.18 -6.98 -25.49
C ALA A 438 -24.78 -5.64 -25.94
N PHE A 439 -24.08 -4.89 -26.79
CA PHE A 439 -24.59 -3.63 -27.34
C PHE A 439 -25.84 -3.82 -28.20
N ALA A 440 -25.92 -4.90 -28.98
CA ALA A 440 -27.14 -5.20 -29.72
C ALA A 440 -28.35 -5.42 -28.77
N ALA A 441 -28.13 -6.10 -27.65
CA ALA A 441 -29.14 -6.29 -26.62
C ALA A 441 -29.50 -4.98 -25.89
N LEU A 442 -28.51 -4.14 -25.55
CA LEU A 442 -28.72 -2.82 -24.94
C LEU A 442 -29.48 -1.87 -25.88
N ASN A 443 -29.13 -1.81 -27.16
CA ASN A 443 -29.83 -1.00 -28.17
C ASN A 443 -31.28 -1.48 -28.36
N ARG A 444 -31.52 -2.79 -28.28
CA ARG A 444 -32.87 -3.35 -28.29
C ARG A 444 -33.67 -2.92 -27.05
N ALA A 445 -33.06 -2.94 -25.86
CA ALA A 445 -33.68 -2.47 -24.63
C ALA A 445 -34.04 -0.97 -24.70
N GLU A 446 -33.17 -0.15 -25.30
CA GLU A 446 -33.38 1.28 -25.52
C GLU A 446 -34.49 1.57 -26.56
N THR A 447 -34.52 0.83 -27.67
CA THR A 447 -35.57 0.94 -28.70
C THR A 447 -36.95 0.58 -28.14
N LEU A 448 -37.00 -0.43 -27.27
CA LEU A 448 -38.23 -0.81 -26.56
C LEU A 448 -38.70 0.27 -25.56
N GLY A 449 -37.80 1.11 -25.06
CA GLY A 449 -38.14 2.30 -24.27
C GLY A 449 -38.77 3.40 -25.13
N THR A 450 -38.10 3.81 -26.20
CA THR A 450 -38.49 4.95 -27.06
C THR A 450 -39.73 4.72 -27.92
N ALA A 451 -40.03 3.48 -28.32
CA ALA A 451 -41.27 3.16 -29.05
C ALA A 451 -42.55 3.38 -28.21
N GLY A 452 -42.43 3.41 -26.87
CA GLY A 452 -43.53 3.76 -25.97
C GLY A 452 -43.90 5.24 -26.02
N ASP A 453 -42.90 6.12 -26.13
CA ASP A 453 -43.10 7.58 -26.15
C ASP A 453 -43.83 8.06 -27.42
N GLY A 454 -43.60 7.38 -28.55
CA GLY A 454 -44.26 7.67 -29.83
C GLY A 454 -45.77 7.36 -29.86
N LEU A 455 -46.24 6.38 -29.07
CA LEU A 455 -47.66 6.03 -29.03
C LEU A 455 -48.50 7.06 -28.26
N ILE A 456 -47.91 7.70 -27.25
CA ILE A 456 -48.59 8.61 -26.31
C ILE A 456 -48.95 9.95 -26.98
N TRP A 457 -48.22 10.37 -28.00
CA TRP A 457 -48.58 11.57 -28.79
C TRP A 457 -49.81 11.37 -29.69
N THR A 458 -50.24 10.13 -29.94
CA THR A 458 -51.29 9.83 -30.93
C THR A 458 -52.65 9.43 -30.34
N THR A 459 -52.75 9.12 -29.04
CA THR A 459 -54.04 8.76 -28.40
C THR A 459 -54.21 9.43 -27.04
N GLY A 460 -55.19 10.33 -26.93
CA GLY A 460 -55.41 11.21 -25.79
C GLY A 460 -55.65 10.55 -24.42
N PHE A 461 -55.36 11.34 -23.38
CA PHE A 461 -55.24 11.08 -21.93
C PHE A 461 -56.28 10.20 -21.20
N GLY A 462 -57.39 9.75 -21.80
CA GLY A 462 -58.47 9.05 -21.09
C GLY A 462 -58.28 7.54 -20.94
N THR A 463 -57.76 6.86 -21.97
CA THR A 463 -57.54 5.40 -21.99
C THR A 463 -56.20 5.01 -21.36
N ALA A 464 -55.18 5.86 -21.49
CA ALA A 464 -53.84 5.63 -20.93
C ALA A 464 -53.85 5.55 -19.39
N TYR A 465 -54.64 6.39 -18.71
CA TYR A 465 -54.72 6.40 -17.24
C TYR A 465 -55.32 5.10 -16.65
N PHE A 466 -56.33 4.53 -17.30
CA PHE A 466 -56.95 3.27 -16.87
C PHE A 466 -56.09 2.04 -17.16
N VAL A 467 -55.36 2.04 -18.28
CA VAL A 467 -54.42 0.97 -18.63
C VAL A 467 -53.18 1.02 -17.74
N ALA A 468 -52.64 2.22 -17.47
CA ALA A 468 -51.50 2.41 -16.58
C ALA A 468 -51.79 1.94 -15.15
N ARG A 469 -52.94 2.31 -14.58
CA ARG A 469 -53.29 1.91 -13.20
C ARG A 469 -53.57 0.41 -13.05
N ARG A 470 -54.19 -0.21 -14.06
CA ARG A 470 -54.40 -1.67 -14.09
C ARG A 470 -53.07 -2.41 -14.16
N ALA A 471 -52.12 -1.88 -14.91
CA ALA A 471 -50.88 -2.58 -15.17
C ALA A 471 -49.79 -2.32 -14.12
N VAL A 472 -49.80 -1.19 -13.42
CA VAL A 472 -49.03 -1.00 -12.17
C VAL A 472 -49.48 -2.03 -11.12
N HIS A 473 -50.79 -2.33 -11.05
CA HIS A 473 -51.29 -3.32 -10.09
C HIS A 473 -50.91 -4.76 -10.46
N GLU A 474 -50.98 -5.13 -11.74
CA GLU A 474 -50.47 -6.43 -12.24
C GLU A 474 -48.94 -6.52 -12.14
N TYR A 475 -48.21 -5.40 -12.27
CA TYR A 475 -46.76 -5.33 -12.11
C TYR A 475 -46.32 -5.57 -10.66
N ASN A 476 -46.92 -4.86 -9.69
CA ASN A 476 -46.63 -5.08 -8.27
C ASN A 476 -47.00 -6.51 -7.84
N ARG A 477 -48.10 -7.06 -8.39
CA ARG A 477 -48.47 -8.46 -8.20
C ARG A 477 -47.42 -9.41 -8.77
N TYR A 478 -46.91 -9.17 -9.97
CA TYR A 478 -45.86 -10.00 -10.58
C TYR A 478 -44.55 -9.94 -9.78
N GLN A 479 -44.11 -8.74 -9.38
CA GLN A 479 -42.90 -8.55 -8.57
C GLN A 479 -43.00 -9.29 -7.24
N PHE A 480 -44.15 -9.25 -6.57
CA PHE A 480 -44.35 -9.99 -5.33
C PHE A 480 -44.32 -11.51 -5.52
N HIS A 481 -44.88 -12.03 -6.61
CA HIS A 481 -44.79 -13.46 -6.93
C HIS A 481 -43.35 -13.86 -7.26
N ASP A 482 -42.61 -13.04 -7.99
CA ASP A 482 -41.17 -13.24 -8.27
C ASP A 482 -40.35 -13.28 -6.97
N LEU A 483 -40.64 -12.40 -6.00
CA LEU A 483 -40.02 -12.42 -4.68
C LEU A 483 -40.36 -13.68 -3.87
N ILE A 484 -41.62 -14.13 -3.91
CA ILE A 484 -42.03 -15.40 -3.27
C ILE A 484 -41.31 -16.59 -3.90
N ASP A 485 -41.19 -16.61 -5.23
CA ASP A 485 -40.52 -17.69 -5.96
C ASP A 485 -39.03 -17.71 -5.67
N LYS A 486 -38.37 -16.54 -5.63
CA LYS A 486 -36.96 -16.41 -5.20
C LYS A 486 -36.77 -16.90 -3.77
N LEU A 487 -37.63 -16.50 -2.83
CA LEU A 487 -37.57 -16.97 -1.45
C LEU A 487 -37.70 -18.50 -1.35
N LYS A 488 -38.61 -19.10 -2.13
CA LYS A 488 -38.79 -20.56 -2.21
C LYS A 488 -37.65 -21.28 -2.93
N MET A 489 -36.92 -20.61 -3.81
CA MET A 489 -35.72 -21.17 -4.45
C MET A 489 -34.52 -21.13 -3.52
N SER A 490 -34.43 -20.09 -2.68
CA SER A 490 -33.35 -19.89 -1.71
C SER A 490 -33.46 -20.78 -0.47
N TYR A 491 -34.66 -21.30 -0.16
CA TYR A 491 -34.92 -22.15 1.01
C TYR A 491 -35.66 -23.46 0.65
N PRO A 492 -35.45 -24.56 1.39
CA PRO A 492 -34.58 -24.69 2.57
C PRO A 492 -33.09 -24.68 2.22
N ILE A 493 -32.26 -24.38 3.22
CA ILE A 493 -30.80 -24.52 3.10
C ILE A 493 -30.47 -25.94 2.66
N SER A 494 -29.67 -26.06 1.60
CA SER A 494 -29.59 -27.25 0.77
C SER A 494 -28.51 -28.27 1.18
N LYS A 495 -27.49 -27.83 1.93
CA LYS A 495 -26.34 -28.64 2.35
C LYS A 495 -25.69 -28.10 3.62
N GLY A 496 -24.96 -28.95 4.35
CA GLY A 496 -24.18 -28.60 5.54
C GLY A 496 -24.95 -28.77 6.86
N VAL A 497 -24.42 -28.22 7.96
CA VAL A 497 -24.98 -28.37 9.32
C VAL A 497 -26.39 -27.79 9.46
N LEU A 498 -26.70 -26.74 8.71
CA LEU A 498 -27.99 -26.04 8.72
C LEU A 498 -28.97 -26.59 7.67
N GLU A 499 -28.68 -27.74 7.06
CA GLU A 499 -29.57 -28.36 6.06
C GLU A 499 -31.01 -28.48 6.58
N GLY A 500 -31.96 -28.06 5.74
CA GLY A 500 -33.39 -28.11 6.03
C GLY A 500 -33.98 -26.89 6.74
N ILE A 501 -33.16 -25.94 7.22
CA ILE A 501 -33.65 -24.69 7.83
C ILE A 501 -34.36 -23.84 6.77
N SER A 502 -35.54 -23.31 7.13
CA SER A 502 -36.38 -22.52 6.23
C SER A 502 -37.35 -21.64 7.04
N PRO A 503 -37.59 -20.37 6.64
CA PRO A 503 -38.57 -19.49 7.27
C PRO A 503 -39.99 -19.89 6.84
N ARG A 504 -40.47 -21.02 7.36
CA ARG A 504 -41.72 -21.66 6.90
C ARG A 504 -42.94 -20.78 7.08
N GLU A 505 -43.01 -20.04 8.19
CA GLU A 505 -44.14 -19.15 8.48
C GLU A 505 -44.17 -17.96 7.51
N LEU A 506 -43.02 -17.35 7.23
CA LEU A 506 -42.89 -16.29 6.22
C LEU A 506 -43.29 -16.78 4.82
N ILE A 507 -42.79 -17.94 4.38
CA ILE A 507 -43.14 -18.52 3.08
C ILE A 507 -44.65 -18.79 2.98
N GLN A 508 -45.27 -19.30 4.05
CA GLN A 508 -46.72 -19.53 4.10
C GLN A 508 -47.51 -18.22 4.05
N ARG A 509 -47.12 -17.22 4.86
CA ARG A 509 -47.76 -15.89 4.90
C ARG A 509 -47.66 -15.20 3.54
N ALA A 510 -46.48 -15.20 2.94
CA ALA A 510 -46.23 -14.59 1.63
C ALA A 510 -47.00 -15.30 0.51
N THR A 511 -47.02 -16.64 0.49
CA THR A 511 -47.78 -17.42 -0.50
C THR A 511 -49.29 -17.14 -0.40
N HIS A 512 -49.85 -17.13 0.81
CA HIS A 512 -51.27 -16.84 1.04
C HIS A 512 -51.68 -15.43 0.58
N ILE A 513 -50.81 -14.43 0.80
CA ILE A 513 -51.04 -13.06 0.34
C ILE A 513 -50.90 -12.97 -1.19
N GLY A 514 -49.92 -13.66 -1.78
CA GLY A 514 -49.76 -13.76 -3.23
C GLY A 514 -50.99 -14.38 -3.93
N GLU A 515 -51.55 -15.46 -3.37
CA GLU A 515 -52.78 -16.09 -3.88
C GLU A 515 -54.00 -15.16 -3.81
N LYS A 516 -54.17 -14.42 -2.70
CA LYS A 516 -55.25 -13.42 -2.57
C LYS A 516 -55.12 -12.25 -3.55
N LEU A 517 -53.90 -11.79 -3.79
CA LEU A 517 -53.59 -10.82 -4.85
C LEU A 517 -53.93 -11.39 -6.23
N SER A 518 -53.90 -12.72 -6.37
CA SER A 518 -54.18 -13.39 -7.62
C SER A 518 -55.67 -13.54 -7.96
N ASP A 519 -56.53 -13.62 -6.96
CA ASP A 519 -57.98 -13.81 -7.09
C ASP A 519 -58.80 -12.52 -7.27
N THR A 520 -58.18 -11.33 -7.20
CA THR A 520 -58.88 -10.05 -7.29
C THR A 520 -59.15 -9.63 -8.75
N HIS A 521 -60.34 -9.95 -9.26
CA HIS A 521 -60.83 -9.45 -10.56
C HIS A 521 -61.24 -7.96 -10.50
N LEU A 522 -60.74 -7.13 -11.41
CA LEU A 522 -60.99 -5.68 -11.48
C LEU A 522 -62.48 -5.29 -11.60
N GLY A 523 -62.98 -4.62 -10.55
CA GLY A 523 -64.18 -3.76 -10.54
C GLY A 523 -64.15 -2.82 -9.31
N ARG A 524 -64.27 -1.49 -9.50
CA ARG A 524 -64.22 -0.42 -8.46
C ARG A 524 -65.10 -0.69 -7.20
N PRO A 525 -64.87 0.01 -6.06
CA PRO A 525 -63.65 0.28 -5.32
C PRO A 525 -63.70 -0.45 -3.96
N LEU A 526 -62.76 -1.37 -3.70
CA LEU A 526 -62.57 -1.98 -2.39
C LEU A 526 -61.21 -1.63 -1.76
N ILE A 527 -60.50 -0.64 -2.31
CA ILE A 527 -59.28 -0.06 -1.72
C ILE A 527 -59.66 1.09 -0.76
N THR A 528 -60.73 0.88 -0.01
CA THR A 528 -61.03 1.58 1.25
C THR A 528 -61.39 0.57 2.35
N GLY A 529 -61.42 -0.73 2.05
CA GLY A 529 -61.68 -1.81 3.01
C GLY A 529 -60.46 -2.67 3.35
N LEU A 530 -59.32 -2.43 2.71
CA LEU A 530 -58.01 -2.93 3.13
C LEU A 530 -57.18 -1.76 3.66
N LEU A 531 -57.69 -1.14 4.72
CA LEU A 531 -56.85 -0.79 5.87
C LEU A 531 -56.34 -2.16 6.37
N VAL A 532 -55.05 -2.47 6.30
CA VAL A 532 -53.96 -1.79 6.99
C VAL A 532 -52.81 -1.51 6.01
N GLU A 533 -52.60 -0.23 5.74
CA GLU A 533 -51.30 0.35 5.39
C GLU A 533 -50.29 -0.07 6.49
N ASP A 534 -49.08 -0.47 6.09
CA ASP A 534 -47.88 -0.89 6.87
C ASP A 534 -47.44 -2.37 6.66
N ASP A 535 -48.36 -3.33 6.45
CA ASP A 535 -48.05 -4.78 6.55
C ASP A 535 -47.48 -5.43 5.26
N TYR A 536 -47.56 -4.74 4.11
CA TYR A 536 -47.09 -5.28 2.81
C TYR A 536 -45.67 -4.85 2.46
N GLU A 537 -45.32 -3.58 2.70
CA GLU A 537 -43.95 -3.09 2.53
C GLU A 537 -43.01 -3.77 3.53
N GLU A 538 -43.43 -3.90 4.80
CA GLU A 538 -42.69 -4.66 5.83
C GLU A 538 -42.50 -6.13 5.44
N LEU A 539 -43.52 -6.76 4.85
CA LEU A 539 -43.43 -8.15 4.37
C LEU A 539 -42.53 -8.28 3.13
N GLU A 540 -42.60 -7.35 2.19
CA GLU A 540 -41.73 -7.30 1.01
C GLU A 540 -40.27 -7.15 1.42
N GLU A 541 -39.99 -6.21 2.33
CA GLU A 541 -38.66 -5.98 2.91
C GLU A 541 -38.16 -7.23 3.64
N THR A 542 -39.00 -7.86 4.46
CA THR A 542 -38.63 -9.11 5.17
C THR A 542 -38.32 -10.26 4.19
N ILE A 543 -39.06 -10.37 3.08
CA ILE A 543 -38.80 -11.39 2.05
C ILE A 543 -37.47 -11.12 1.32
N ILE A 544 -37.18 -9.85 1.00
CA ILE A 544 -35.92 -9.45 0.37
C ILE A 544 -34.75 -9.77 1.31
N THR A 545 -34.80 -9.29 2.55
CA THR A 545 -33.76 -9.54 3.55
C THR A 545 -33.54 -11.04 3.79
N ALA A 546 -34.62 -11.84 3.87
CA ALA A 546 -34.53 -13.28 3.97
C ALA A 546 -33.84 -13.93 2.75
N THR A 547 -34.22 -13.51 1.55
CA THR A 547 -33.66 -14.01 0.29
C THR A 547 -32.17 -13.68 0.17
N ASP A 548 -31.78 -12.46 0.55
CA ASP A 548 -30.40 -11.97 0.52
C ASP A 548 -29.53 -12.59 1.62
N THR A 549 -30.13 -13.00 2.74
CA THR A 549 -29.43 -13.71 3.83
C THR A 549 -29.18 -15.19 3.50
N ALA A 550 -29.99 -15.79 2.64
CA ALA A 550 -29.92 -17.23 2.34
C ALA A 550 -28.54 -17.72 1.83
N PRO A 551 -27.82 -16.99 0.94
CA PRO A 551 -26.45 -17.34 0.55
C PRO A 551 -25.48 -17.37 1.73
N ARG A 552 -25.56 -16.40 2.65
CA ARG A 552 -24.71 -16.36 3.86
C ARG A 552 -25.01 -17.53 4.79
N LEU A 553 -26.28 -17.86 5.02
CA LEU A 553 -26.69 -19.05 5.77
C LEU A 553 -26.19 -20.34 5.10
N GLN A 554 -26.23 -20.41 3.77
CA GLN A 554 -25.75 -21.55 3.02
C GLN A 554 -24.23 -21.73 3.15
N GLN A 555 -23.47 -20.63 3.17
CA GLN A 555 -22.03 -20.64 3.39
C GLN A 555 -21.71 -21.05 4.85
N ALA A 556 -22.36 -20.40 5.82
CA ALA A 556 -22.23 -20.74 7.25
C ALA A 556 -22.57 -22.20 7.56
N SER A 557 -23.55 -22.78 6.84
CA SER A 557 -23.90 -24.20 6.96
C SER A 557 -22.72 -25.13 6.62
N VAL A 558 -21.90 -24.76 5.63
CA VAL A 558 -20.69 -25.49 5.27
C VAL A 558 -19.58 -25.20 6.27
N ASP A 559 -19.39 -23.93 6.64
CA ASP A 559 -18.28 -23.55 7.53
C ASP A 559 -18.42 -24.11 8.95
N LEU A 560 -19.66 -24.30 9.42
CA LEU A 560 -19.94 -24.98 10.69
C LEU A 560 -19.37 -26.40 10.76
N GLU A 561 -19.17 -27.08 9.63
CA GLU A 561 -18.55 -28.40 9.59
C GLU A 561 -17.10 -28.37 10.11
N THR A 562 -16.44 -27.20 10.08
CA THR A 562 -15.07 -27.01 10.58
C THR A 562 -15.00 -26.89 12.11
N ILE A 563 -16.13 -26.63 12.77
CA ILE A 563 -16.26 -26.50 14.22
C ILE A 563 -16.57 -27.88 14.83
N PRO A 564 -16.12 -28.20 16.06
CA PRO A 564 -16.47 -29.47 16.72
C PRO A 564 -17.98 -29.74 16.81
N GLU A 565 -18.39 -30.98 16.56
CA GLU A 565 -19.79 -31.44 16.48
C GLU A 565 -20.67 -30.99 17.67
N GLN A 566 -20.10 -30.93 18.87
CA GLN A 566 -20.82 -30.48 20.07
C GLN A 566 -21.34 -29.03 20.00
N TYR A 567 -20.69 -28.14 19.23
CA TYR A 567 -21.12 -26.74 19.05
C TYR A 567 -21.95 -26.54 17.79
N GLN A 568 -21.75 -27.38 16.77
CA GLN A 568 -22.56 -27.37 15.55
C GLN A 568 -24.06 -27.41 15.89
N LYS A 569 -24.43 -28.26 16.86
CA LYS A 569 -25.81 -28.37 17.33
C LYS A 569 -26.33 -27.06 17.97
N SER A 570 -25.53 -26.40 18.81
CA SER A 570 -25.92 -25.16 19.48
C SER A 570 -26.09 -24.00 18.49
N TRP A 571 -25.17 -23.89 17.53
CA TRP A 571 -25.27 -22.93 16.44
C TRP A 571 -26.46 -23.19 15.52
N ARG A 572 -26.74 -24.47 15.22
CA ARG A 572 -27.93 -24.85 14.45
C ARG A 572 -29.21 -24.43 15.16
N GLU A 573 -29.36 -24.77 16.43
CA GLU A 573 -30.56 -24.39 17.23
C GLU A 573 -30.74 -22.87 17.25
N THR A 574 -29.66 -22.12 17.49
CA THR A 574 -29.70 -20.64 17.54
C THR A 574 -30.11 -20.00 16.21
N LEU A 575 -29.57 -20.48 15.09
CA LEU A 575 -29.88 -19.96 13.75
C LEU A 575 -31.25 -20.45 13.25
N GLU A 576 -31.65 -21.68 13.60
CA GLU A 576 -32.97 -22.23 13.27
C GLU A 576 -34.08 -21.45 13.98
N ASP A 577 -33.91 -21.14 15.27
CA ASP A 577 -34.85 -20.34 16.03
C ASP A 577 -34.98 -18.92 15.44
N ALA A 578 -33.86 -18.25 15.15
CA ALA A 578 -33.88 -16.89 14.57
C ALA A 578 -34.51 -16.83 13.18
N VAL A 579 -34.25 -17.83 12.32
CA VAL A 579 -34.90 -17.95 11.00
C VAL A 579 -36.39 -18.30 11.14
N GLY A 580 -36.75 -19.13 12.12
CA GLY A 580 -38.14 -19.49 12.43
C GLY A 580 -38.97 -18.29 12.89
N ASP A 581 -38.37 -17.43 13.72
CA ASP A 581 -38.98 -16.18 14.22
C ASP A 581 -39.01 -15.04 13.18
N ASN A 582 -38.45 -15.28 11.98
CA ASN A 582 -38.30 -14.29 10.90
C ASN A 582 -37.49 -13.05 11.29
N ASN A 583 -36.56 -13.19 12.25
CA ASN A 583 -35.70 -12.10 12.72
C ASN A 583 -34.34 -12.13 12.01
N PHE A 584 -34.31 -11.63 10.78
CA PHE A 584 -33.11 -11.72 9.92
C PHE A 584 -31.97 -10.77 10.35
N ASP A 585 -32.26 -9.72 11.10
CA ASP A 585 -31.23 -8.88 11.74
C ASP A 585 -30.47 -9.68 12.79
N LEU A 586 -31.18 -10.47 13.61
CA LEU A 586 -30.56 -11.39 14.56
C LEU A 586 -29.79 -12.50 13.84
N VAL A 587 -30.31 -13.03 12.72
CA VAL A 587 -29.59 -14.00 11.89
C VAL A 587 -28.27 -13.41 11.41
N ALA A 588 -28.26 -12.19 10.86
CA ALA A 588 -27.04 -11.50 10.42
C ALA A 588 -26.05 -11.34 11.57
N GLN A 589 -26.50 -10.85 12.73
CA GLN A 589 -25.65 -10.73 13.93
C GLN A 589 -25.04 -12.07 14.36
N ARG A 590 -25.81 -13.17 14.30
CA ARG A 590 -25.32 -14.52 14.64
C ARG A 590 -24.34 -15.06 13.60
N LEU A 591 -24.52 -14.72 12.32
CA LEU A 591 -23.58 -15.07 11.27
C LEU A 591 -22.22 -14.37 11.48
N ASP A 592 -22.21 -13.09 11.82
CA ASP A 592 -20.97 -12.36 12.12
C ASP A 592 -20.23 -12.95 13.33
N GLN A 593 -20.97 -13.35 14.37
CA GLN A 593 -20.41 -14.06 15.52
C GLN A 593 -19.82 -15.42 15.13
N LEU A 594 -20.51 -16.16 14.27
CA LEU A 594 -20.07 -17.47 13.79
C LEU A 594 -18.79 -17.36 12.96
N GLU A 595 -18.67 -16.37 12.07
CA GLU A 595 -17.45 -16.09 11.30
C GLU A 595 -16.25 -15.92 12.23
N THR A 596 -16.42 -15.14 13.31
CA THR A 596 -15.41 -14.99 14.36
C THR A 596 -15.08 -16.34 15.04
N ARG A 597 -16.07 -17.20 15.28
CA ARG A 597 -15.83 -18.53 15.90
C ARG A 597 -15.10 -19.49 14.98
N ILE A 598 -15.33 -19.41 13.67
CA ILE A 598 -14.63 -20.21 12.68
C ILE A 598 -13.15 -19.83 12.66
N GLU A 599 -12.83 -18.53 12.69
CA GLU A 599 -11.44 -18.05 12.80
C GLU A 599 -10.76 -18.60 14.08
N ILE A 600 -11.45 -18.51 15.22
CA ILE A 600 -10.96 -19.04 16.50
C ILE A 600 -10.74 -20.56 16.42
N ALA A 601 -11.66 -21.30 15.80
CA ALA A 601 -11.54 -22.75 15.62
C ALA A 601 -10.33 -23.13 14.75
N ALA A 602 -9.98 -22.32 13.74
CA ALA A 602 -8.82 -22.55 12.88
C ALA A 602 -7.49 -22.54 13.67
N PHE A 603 -7.38 -21.69 14.70
CA PHE A 603 -6.19 -21.69 15.58
C PHE A 603 -6.00 -23.01 16.32
N ARG A 604 -7.09 -23.67 16.71
CA ARG A 604 -7.04 -25.00 17.37
C ARG A 604 -6.37 -26.05 16.50
N ASN A 605 -6.67 -26.07 15.20
CA ASN A 605 -6.08 -27.02 14.27
C ASN A 605 -4.57 -26.84 14.17
N LYS A 606 -4.10 -25.59 14.14
CA LYS A 606 -2.65 -25.25 14.14
C LYS A 606 -1.94 -25.65 15.43
N ILE A 607 -2.62 -25.52 16.57
CA ILE A 607 -2.08 -25.89 17.89
C ILE A 607 -2.04 -27.41 18.07
N SER A 608 -3.07 -28.13 17.60
CA SER A 608 -3.21 -29.57 17.80
C SER A 608 -2.21 -30.43 16.99
N SER A 609 -1.56 -29.86 15.97
CA SER A 609 -0.52 -30.52 15.17
C SER A 609 0.90 -30.42 15.77
N SER A 610 1.04 -29.91 17.00
CA SER A 610 2.33 -29.60 17.64
C SER A 610 3.00 -30.82 18.33
N GLN A 611 4.34 -30.77 18.46
CA GLN A 611 5.13 -31.80 19.15
C GLN A 611 4.91 -31.81 20.67
N SER A 612 5.19 -32.95 21.31
CA SER A 612 4.80 -33.29 22.69
C SER A 612 5.44 -32.50 23.84
N SER A 613 6.31 -31.51 23.59
CA SER A 613 6.98 -30.74 24.65
C SER A 613 6.27 -29.44 25.05
N ILE A 614 5.35 -28.93 24.21
CA ILE A 614 4.56 -27.73 24.53
C ILE A 614 3.27 -28.13 25.24
N GLU A 615 2.96 -27.46 26.36
CA GLU A 615 1.70 -27.63 27.10
C GLU A 615 0.55 -26.90 26.38
N THR A 616 -0.08 -27.53 25.39
CA THR A 616 -1.16 -26.90 24.59
C THR A 616 -2.57 -27.03 25.15
N ASP A 617 -2.76 -27.84 26.19
CA ASP A 617 -4.09 -28.19 26.70
C ASP A 617 -4.87 -26.99 27.23
N GLU A 618 -4.22 -26.07 27.94
CA GLU A 618 -4.87 -24.89 28.50
C GLU A 618 -5.38 -23.93 27.41
N VAL A 619 -4.55 -23.63 26.40
CA VAL A 619 -4.97 -22.80 25.25
C VAL A 619 -6.04 -23.51 24.42
N GLY A 620 -5.92 -24.83 24.24
CA GLY A 620 -6.94 -25.64 23.58
C GLY A 620 -8.29 -25.58 24.29
N ASN A 621 -8.31 -25.68 25.62
CA ASN A 621 -9.51 -25.56 26.44
C ASN A 621 -10.06 -24.12 26.44
N PHE A 622 -9.20 -23.12 26.42
CA PHE A 622 -9.61 -21.73 26.29
C PHE A 622 -10.28 -21.47 24.94
N ILE A 623 -9.64 -21.84 23.83
CA ILE A 623 -10.25 -21.78 22.49
C ILE A 623 -11.59 -22.50 22.48
N HIS A 624 -11.67 -23.68 23.09
CA HIS A 624 -12.90 -24.44 23.22
C HIS A 624 -14.03 -23.65 23.90
N SER A 625 -13.74 -22.94 24.99
CA SER A 625 -14.74 -22.10 25.68
C SER A 625 -15.28 -20.96 24.83
N LEU A 626 -14.53 -20.47 23.83
CA LEU A 626 -14.96 -19.36 22.98
C LEU A 626 -15.87 -19.79 21.82
N LEU A 627 -15.96 -21.10 21.50
CA LEU A 627 -16.69 -21.58 20.31
C LEU A 627 -18.22 -21.59 20.47
N ALA A 628 -18.72 -21.40 21.68
CA ALA A 628 -20.15 -21.38 21.95
C ALA A 628 -20.82 -20.08 21.41
N PRO A 629 -22.09 -20.13 20.96
CA PRO A 629 -22.81 -18.95 20.47
C PRO A 629 -23.03 -17.86 21.52
N ASP A 630 -23.05 -18.24 22.79
CA ASP A 630 -23.30 -17.39 23.95
C ASP A 630 -22.02 -16.96 24.68
N ALA A 631 -20.84 -17.39 24.22
CA ALA A 631 -19.57 -16.98 24.81
C ALA A 631 -19.31 -15.49 24.57
N GLU A 632 -18.94 -14.76 25.63
CA GLU A 632 -18.36 -13.42 25.49
C GLU A 632 -16.94 -13.56 24.94
N VAL A 633 -16.63 -12.79 23.89
CA VAL A 633 -15.32 -12.83 23.24
C VAL A 633 -14.84 -11.41 22.99
N ASP A 634 -13.71 -11.08 23.62
CA ASP A 634 -13.07 -9.79 23.43
C ASP A 634 -12.03 -9.84 22.30
N LYS A 635 -11.71 -8.68 21.72
CA LYS A 635 -10.65 -8.55 20.70
C LYS A 635 -9.30 -9.12 21.18
N SER A 636 -9.01 -8.98 22.48
CA SER A 636 -7.77 -9.49 23.10
C SER A 636 -7.72 -11.02 23.15
N ASP A 637 -8.86 -11.70 23.23
CA ASP A 637 -8.91 -13.17 23.23
C ASP A 637 -8.59 -13.74 21.86
N ILE A 638 -9.13 -13.12 20.80
CA ILE A 638 -8.83 -13.48 19.41
C ILE A 638 -7.34 -13.26 19.12
N MET A 639 -6.83 -12.08 19.49
CA MET A 639 -5.42 -11.72 19.30
C MET A 639 -4.51 -12.73 20.02
N TYR A 640 -4.82 -13.10 21.25
CA TYR A 640 -4.06 -14.10 21.98
C TYR A 640 -4.09 -15.48 21.30
N CYS A 641 -5.25 -15.96 20.84
CA CYS A 641 -5.33 -17.25 20.16
C CYS A 641 -4.48 -17.26 18.88
N ARG A 642 -4.50 -16.16 18.13
CA ARG A 642 -3.68 -15.95 16.94
C ARG A 642 -2.19 -15.99 17.26
N GLU A 643 -1.75 -15.19 18.24
CA GLU A 643 -0.35 -15.11 18.63
C GLU A 643 0.17 -16.41 19.25
N ALA A 644 -0.67 -17.11 20.02
CA ALA A 644 -0.32 -18.42 20.58
C ALA A 644 -0.08 -19.44 19.46
N ALA A 645 -0.99 -19.52 18.49
CA ALA A 645 -0.85 -20.42 17.35
C ALA A 645 0.38 -20.09 16.49
N ALA A 646 0.61 -18.80 16.20
CA ALA A 646 1.78 -18.35 15.44
C ALA A 646 3.10 -18.67 16.17
N THR A 647 3.18 -18.40 17.47
CA THR A 647 4.38 -18.66 18.28
C THR A 647 4.68 -20.15 18.37
N ILE A 648 3.65 -21.00 18.56
CA ILE A 648 3.80 -22.46 18.58
C ILE A 648 4.35 -22.96 17.24
N SER A 649 3.82 -22.47 16.12
CA SER A 649 4.29 -22.81 14.78
C SER A 649 5.73 -22.35 14.54
N LYS A 650 6.08 -21.14 15.00
CA LYS A 650 7.45 -20.60 14.89
C LYS A 650 8.44 -21.42 15.72
N TYR A 651 8.07 -21.78 16.95
CA TYR A 651 8.89 -22.64 17.81
C TYR A 651 9.13 -24.01 17.18
N GLN A 652 8.12 -24.63 16.57
CA GLN A 652 8.31 -25.90 15.85
C GLN A 652 9.27 -25.78 14.67
N SER A 653 9.18 -24.69 13.92
CA SER A 653 10.11 -24.42 12.81
C SER A 653 11.52 -24.20 13.35
N ALA A 654 11.64 -23.48 14.47
CA ALA A 654 12.91 -23.24 15.15
C ALA A 654 13.58 -24.52 15.64
N LEU A 655 12.82 -25.53 16.09
CA LEU A 655 13.38 -26.83 16.51
C LEU A 655 14.16 -27.54 15.39
N GLN A 656 13.84 -27.26 14.12
CA GLN A 656 14.56 -27.86 12.99
C GLN A 656 15.93 -27.19 12.80
N THR A 657 15.97 -25.86 12.82
CA THR A 657 17.20 -25.08 12.61
C THR A 657 18.09 -25.03 13.85
N LEU A 658 17.49 -24.91 15.03
CA LEU A 658 18.18 -24.73 16.31
C LEU A 658 18.35 -26.06 17.07
N ASN A 659 18.36 -27.20 16.37
CA ASN A 659 18.40 -28.53 16.97
C ASN A 659 19.65 -28.81 17.85
N ASN A 660 20.75 -28.09 17.60
CA ASN A 660 21.99 -28.18 18.37
C ASN A 660 21.97 -27.29 19.63
N TYR A 661 21.01 -26.38 19.74
CA TYR A 661 20.93 -25.42 20.84
C TYR A 661 20.01 -25.90 21.96
N ASN A 662 20.38 -25.61 23.20
CA ASN A 662 19.47 -25.76 24.33
C ASN A 662 18.54 -24.55 24.41
N ILE A 663 17.31 -24.72 23.91
CA ILE A 663 16.24 -23.71 23.94
C ILE A 663 15.22 -23.93 25.06
N LYS A 664 15.59 -24.66 26.13
CA LYS A 664 14.65 -25.01 27.22
C LYS A 664 14.06 -23.80 27.92
N ASN A 665 14.84 -22.74 28.12
CA ASN A 665 14.32 -21.50 28.73
C ASN A 665 13.28 -20.80 27.83
N VAL A 666 13.46 -20.85 26.50
CA VAL A 666 12.47 -20.33 25.54
C VAL A 666 11.18 -21.16 25.60
N GLU A 667 11.31 -22.48 25.69
CA GLU A 667 10.18 -23.40 25.88
C GLU A 667 9.42 -23.12 27.19
N ASP A 668 10.15 -22.93 28.30
CA ASP A 668 9.55 -22.64 29.60
C ASP A 668 8.80 -21.29 29.58
N LYS A 669 9.35 -20.26 28.91
CA LYS A 669 8.70 -18.95 28.71
C LYS A 669 7.48 -19.04 27.81
N LEU A 670 7.53 -19.88 26.78
CA LEU A 670 6.37 -20.17 25.93
C LEU A 670 5.27 -20.84 26.75
N ASN A 671 5.58 -21.92 27.46
CA ASN A 671 4.61 -22.62 28.32
C ASN A 671 4.03 -21.70 29.41
N GLU A 672 4.83 -20.78 29.98
CA GLU A 672 4.34 -19.77 30.92
C GLU A 672 3.31 -18.82 30.27
N SER A 673 3.55 -18.40 29.03
CA SER A 673 2.65 -17.49 28.28
C SER A 673 1.39 -18.21 27.74
N LEU A 674 1.45 -19.54 27.59
CA LEU A 674 0.32 -20.38 27.18
C LEU A 674 -0.63 -20.73 28.35
N LYS A 675 -0.27 -20.46 29.61
CA LYS A 675 -1.10 -20.74 30.80
C LYS A 675 -2.29 -19.79 31.02
N ALA A 676 -2.85 -19.29 29.91
CA ALA A 676 -3.96 -18.33 29.74
C ALA A 676 -4.63 -17.85 31.05
N ARG A 677 -4.12 -16.75 31.62
CA ARG A 677 -4.77 -16.08 32.76
C ARG A 677 -5.58 -14.90 32.26
N GLU A 678 -6.89 -14.93 32.48
CA GLU A 678 -7.86 -13.90 32.05
C GLU A 678 -7.44 -12.45 32.36
N LYS A 679 -6.69 -12.22 33.46
CA LYS A 679 -6.19 -10.88 33.86
C LYS A 679 -4.86 -10.44 33.24
N SER A 680 -4.20 -11.26 32.42
CA SER A 680 -2.84 -11.03 31.89
C SER A 680 -2.75 -11.06 30.36
N ARG A 681 -3.90 -11.08 29.65
CA ARG A 681 -3.96 -11.33 28.20
C ARG A 681 -3.01 -10.46 27.37
N GLU A 682 -2.96 -9.16 27.65
CA GLU A 682 -2.07 -8.23 26.95
C GLU A 682 -0.59 -8.56 27.20
N THR A 683 -0.22 -8.84 28.45
CA THR A 683 1.14 -9.25 28.81
C THR A 683 1.53 -10.55 28.11
N ASP A 684 0.61 -11.52 28.06
CA ASP A 684 0.85 -12.82 27.44
C ASP A 684 1.04 -12.65 25.92
N ILE A 685 0.24 -11.78 25.26
CA ILE A 685 0.42 -11.39 23.86
C ILE A 685 1.83 -10.79 23.62
N GLN A 686 2.24 -9.83 24.45
CA GLN A 686 3.56 -9.21 24.31
C GLN A 686 4.70 -10.20 24.53
N ASN A 687 4.54 -11.14 25.47
CA ASN A 687 5.51 -12.20 25.72
C ASN A 687 5.61 -13.15 24.52
N LEU A 688 4.48 -13.57 23.94
CA LEU A 688 4.42 -14.41 22.75
C LEU A 688 5.14 -13.75 21.56
N LYS A 689 4.86 -12.46 21.29
CA LYS A 689 5.56 -11.68 20.26
C LYS A 689 7.06 -11.59 20.50
N ARG A 690 7.47 -11.37 21.75
CA ARG A 690 8.89 -11.34 22.14
C ARG A 690 9.58 -12.68 21.91
N ILE A 691 8.90 -13.80 22.18
CA ILE A 691 9.40 -15.15 21.89
C ILE A 691 9.56 -15.35 20.39
N GLN A 692 8.56 -14.96 19.57
CA GLN A 692 8.64 -15.06 18.11
C GLN A 692 9.86 -14.32 17.56
N ARG A 693 10.02 -13.03 17.92
CA ARG A 693 11.15 -12.20 17.49
C ARG A 693 12.49 -12.82 17.86
N LEU A 694 12.61 -13.33 19.09
CA LEU A 694 13.83 -13.99 19.56
C LEU A 694 14.15 -15.25 18.73
N LEU A 695 13.15 -16.07 18.42
CA LEU A 695 13.34 -17.26 17.60
C LEU A 695 13.72 -16.91 16.15
N GLU A 696 13.11 -15.88 15.57
CA GLU A 696 13.41 -15.42 14.21
C GLU A 696 14.85 -14.94 14.06
N MET A 697 15.30 -14.10 14.99
CA MET A 697 16.69 -13.65 15.02
C MET A 697 17.67 -14.81 15.19
N ALA A 698 17.35 -15.76 16.08
CA ALA A 698 18.18 -16.93 16.31
C ALA A 698 18.28 -17.83 15.06
N ILE A 699 17.16 -18.06 14.37
CA ILE A 699 17.13 -18.80 13.10
C ILE A 699 17.97 -18.08 12.04
N SER A 700 17.84 -16.75 11.93
CA SER A 700 18.61 -15.94 10.97
C SER A 700 20.11 -16.09 11.19
N VAL A 701 20.57 -15.90 12.44
CA VAL A 701 21.98 -16.08 12.83
C VAL A 701 22.46 -17.48 12.49
N GLU A 702 21.73 -18.52 12.91
CA GLU A 702 22.16 -19.90 12.69
C GLU A 702 22.21 -20.29 11.21
N SER A 703 21.26 -19.80 10.41
CA SER A 703 21.21 -20.09 8.98
C SER A 703 22.42 -19.58 8.20
N LYS A 704 23.07 -18.52 8.69
CA LYS A 704 24.24 -17.89 8.05
C LYS A 704 25.57 -18.31 8.69
N ARG A 705 25.57 -18.70 9.96
CA ARG A 705 26.77 -18.91 10.80
C ARG A 705 27.90 -19.69 10.12
N GLU A 706 27.59 -20.81 9.46
CA GLU A 706 28.61 -21.66 8.82
C GLU A 706 29.09 -21.15 7.45
N ALA A 707 28.32 -20.28 6.79
CA ALA A 707 28.64 -19.74 5.48
C ALA A 707 29.52 -18.48 5.52
N LEU A 708 29.66 -17.85 6.70
CA LEU A 708 30.42 -16.60 6.86
C LEU A 708 31.93 -16.78 6.60
N ASP A 709 32.52 -15.86 5.84
CA ASP A 709 33.97 -15.79 5.62
C ASP A 709 34.69 -15.18 6.83
N LEU A 710 35.06 -16.01 7.81
CA LEU A 710 35.71 -15.55 9.05
C LEU A 710 37.24 -15.65 9.02
N GLN A 711 37.85 -15.90 7.86
CA GLN A 711 39.28 -16.24 7.75
C GLN A 711 40.22 -15.16 8.32
N TYR A 712 39.80 -13.90 8.31
CA TYR A 712 40.61 -12.74 8.67
C TYR A 712 40.19 -12.07 9.97
N LEU A 713 39.27 -12.68 10.70
CA LEU A 713 38.76 -12.18 11.97
C LEU A 713 39.29 -13.02 13.13
N SER A 714 39.36 -12.40 14.32
CA SER A 714 39.56 -13.12 15.57
C SER A 714 38.34 -13.96 15.98
N LEU A 715 37.24 -13.87 15.23
CA LEU A 715 35.95 -14.48 15.50
C LEU A 715 35.83 -15.82 14.76
N SER A 716 35.27 -16.83 15.41
CA SER A 716 35.02 -18.15 14.81
C SER A 716 33.52 -18.51 14.78
N PRO A 717 33.10 -19.42 13.89
CA PRO A 717 31.71 -19.92 13.90
C PRO A 717 31.31 -20.56 15.24
N GLU A 718 32.28 -21.08 16.00
CA GLU A 718 32.06 -21.67 17.33
C GLU A 718 31.82 -20.62 18.42
N GLU A 719 32.43 -19.43 18.29
CA GLU A 719 32.15 -18.30 19.19
C GLU A 719 30.75 -17.75 18.92
N LEU A 720 30.35 -17.59 17.65
CA LEU A 720 28.97 -17.22 17.29
C LEU A 720 27.94 -18.24 17.82
N TYR A 721 28.26 -19.53 17.74
CA TYR A 721 27.45 -20.58 18.34
C TYR A 721 27.34 -20.41 19.87
N THR A 722 28.46 -20.13 20.54
CA THR A 722 28.50 -19.95 22.00
C THR A 722 27.70 -18.72 22.44
N ASP A 723 27.84 -17.60 21.73
CA ASP A 723 27.09 -16.37 21.99
C ASP A 723 25.58 -16.59 21.78
N LEU A 724 25.19 -17.20 20.65
CA LEU A 724 23.79 -17.53 20.38
C LEU A 724 23.22 -18.46 21.47
N GLN A 725 23.95 -19.51 21.86
CA GLN A 725 23.55 -20.42 22.93
C GLN A 725 23.37 -19.67 24.26
N GLN A 726 24.28 -18.77 24.60
CA GLN A 726 24.18 -17.95 25.81
C GLN A 726 22.94 -17.05 25.76
N TYR A 727 22.70 -16.35 24.65
CA TYR A 727 21.62 -15.37 24.54
C TYR A 727 20.24 -16.02 24.52
N LEU A 728 20.12 -17.19 23.88
CA LEU A 728 18.94 -18.06 23.97
C LEU A 728 18.69 -18.52 25.41
N SER A 729 19.75 -18.90 26.13
CA SER A 729 19.64 -19.35 27.53
C SER A 729 19.24 -18.21 28.46
N GLU A 730 19.70 -16.99 28.21
CA GLU A 730 19.37 -15.79 28.99
C GLU A 730 18.03 -15.14 28.59
N PHE A 731 17.43 -15.57 27.47
CA PHE A 731 16.25 -14.93 26.85
C PHE A 731 16.50 -13.43 26.56
N SER A 732 17.69 -13.11 26.05
CA SER A 732 18.15 -11.74 25.82
C SER A 732 17.92 -11.31 24.37
N VAL A 733 16.92 -10.47 24.13
CA VAL A 733 16.57 -9.95 22.79
C VAL A 733 17.62 -8.95 22.32
N ASP A 734 17.99 -7.98 23.16
CA ASP A 734 18.92 -6.90 22.80
C ASP A 734 20.30 -7.43 22.37
N LYS A 735 20.84 -8.41 23.09
CA LYS A 735 22.12 -9.04 22.72
C LYS A 735 22.03 -9.83 21.41
N LEU A 736 20.86 -10.42 21.15
CA LEU A 736 20.64 -11.17 19.93
C LEU A 736 20.50 -10.24 18.72
N GLU A 737 19.93 -9.04 18.90
CA GLU A 737 19.93 -7.98 17.88
C GLU A 737 21.34 -7.51 17.52
N GLU A 738 22.20 -7.32 18.51
CA GLU A 738 23.62 -7.00 18.28
C GLU A 738 24.31 -8.12 17.49
N LEU A 739 24.01 -9.38 17.80
CA LEU A 739 24.56 -10.54 17.09
C LEU A 739 24.04 -10.64 15.65
N VAL A 740 22.75 -10.37 15.42
CA VAL A 740 22.16 -10.31 14.07
C VAL A 740 22.87 -9.25 13.24
N ARG A 741 23.03 -8.03 13.75
CA ARG A 741 23.73 -6.94 13.05
C ARG A 741 25.17 -7.33 12.69
N LEU A 742 25.87 -7.97 13.62
CA LEU A 742 27.22 -8.48 13.36
C LEU A 742 27.21 -9.50 12.22
N VAL A 743 26.30 -10.47 12.25
CA VAL A 743 26.18 -11.50 11.19
C VAL A 743 25.80 -10.89 9.85
N GLU A 744 24.89 -9.91 9.82
CA GLU A 744 24.50 -9.21 8.60
C GLU A 744 25.66 -8.42 7.99
N ASN A 745 26.45 -7.72 8.81
CA ASN A 745 27.65 -7.03 8.34
C ASN A 745 28.67 -8.01 7.77
N LEU A 746 28.83 -9.18 8.39
CA LEU A 746 29.74 -10.23 7.92
C LEU A 746 29.27 -10.87 6.61
N ASP A 747 27.96 -11.06 6.46
CA ASP A 747 27.32 -11.61 5.26
C ASP A 747 27.40 -10.63 4.08
N ALA A 748 27.35 -9.31 4.36
CA ALA A 748 27.50 -8.26 3.35
C ALA A 748 28.92 -8.16 2.76
N GLY A 749 29.93 -8.72 3.45
CA GLY A 749 31.29 -8.84 2.93
C GLY A 749 32.37 -8.53 3.95
N VAL A 750 33.53 -9.15 3.77
CA VAL A 750 34.67 -9.06 4.71
C VAL A 750 35.76 -8.20 4.12
N TRP A 751 36.26 -7.25 4.92
CA TRP A 751 37.36 -6.39 4.50
C TRP A 751 38.67 -7.16 4.48
N ARG A 752 39.38 -7.05 3.35
CA ARG A 752 40.67 -7.68 3.13
C ARG A 752 41.78 -6.66 2.95
N ARG A 753 43.00 -7.15 3.14
CA ARG A 753 44.21 -6.34 3.11
C ARG A 753 44.41 -5.57 1.80
N ASP A 754 44.15 -6.25 0.69
CA ASP A 754 44.22 -5.74 -0.67
C ASP A 754 43.16 -4.65 -0.94
N HIS A 755 42.02 -4.67 -0.25
CA HIS A 755 41.03 -3.59 -0.35
C HIS A 755 41.59 -2.27 0.15
N LEU A 756 42.33 -2.25 1.26
CA LEU A 756 42.92 -1.02 1.81
C LEU A 756 44.01 -0.42 0.91
N ASP A 757 44.68 -1.27 0.12
CA ASP A 757 45.73 -0.86 -0.80
C ASP A 757 45.16 -0.18 -2.07
N LYS A 758 43.85 -0.28 -2.33
CA LYS A 758 43.16 0.37 -3.46
C LYS A 758 42.87 1.86 -3.23
N PHE A 759 42.85 2.32 -1.97
CA PHE A 759 42.51 3.72 -1.64
C PHE A 759 43.67 4.68 -1.98
N THR A 760 43.38 5.95 -2.18
CA THR A 760 44.36 7.04 -2.10
C THR A 760 44.44 7.57 -0.66
N PRO A 761 45.47 8.35 -0.27
CA PRO A 761 45.58 8.83 1.11
C PRO A 761 44.36 9.63 1.57
N THR A 762 43.78 10.44 0.69
CA THR A 762 42.57 11.22 0.97
C THR A 762 41.33 10.33 1.06
N GLU A 763 41.15 9.37 0.15
CA GLU A 763 40.02 8.43 0.25
C GLU A 763 40.12 7.56 1.51
N PHE A 764 41.34 7.23 1.96
CA PHE A 764 41.58 6.50 3.20
C PHE A 764 41.23 7.33 4.45
N GLU A 765 41.43 8.65 4.43
CA GLU A 765 40.94 9.56 5.48
C GLU A 765 39.40 9.56 5.55
N HIS A 766 38.73 9.58 4.39
CA HIS A 766 37.28 9.50 4.31
C HIS A 766 36.74 8.13 4.76
N LEU A 767 37.43 7.03 4.46
CA LEU A 767 37.08 5.69 4.96
C LEU A 767 37.09 5.65 6.50
N VAL A 768 38.15 6.18 7.12
CA VAL A 768 38.26 6.25 8.58
C VAL A 768 37.18 7.19 9.16
N SER A 769 36.93 8.33 8.54
CA SER A 769 35.86 9.25 8.92
C SER A 769 34.48 8.57 8.88
N ASN A 770 34.19 7.78 7.85
CA ASN A 770 32.95 7.04 7.70
C ASN A 770 32.81 5.94 8.75
N LEU A 771 33.87 5.18 9.03
CA LEU A 771 33.86 4.17 10.10
C LEU A 771 33.44 4.78 11.45
N TYR A 772 34.00 5.91 11.85
CA TYR A 772 33.61 6.58 13.10
C TYR A 772 32.18 7.16 13.06
N LYS A 773 31.68 7.56 11.87
CA LYS A 773 30.25 7.94 11.73
C LYS A 773 29.32 6.76 12.01
N THR A 774 29.65 5.56 11.52
CA THR A 774 28.84 4.35 11.79
C THR A 774 28.79 3.98 13.27
N GLN A 775 29.74 4.46 14.07
CA GLN A 775 29.78 4.28 15.53
C GLN A 775 29.05 5.40 16.29
N GLY A 776 28.34 6.29 15.60
CA GLY A 776 27.54 7.36 16.20
C GLY A 776 28.28 8.68 16.45
N TYR A 777 29.49 8.87 15.92
CA TYR A 777 30.24 10.13 16.06
C TYR A 777 29.98 11.10 14.91
N THR A 778 30.04 12.40 15.20
CA THR A 778 30.17 13.43 14.15
C THR A 778 31.63 13.55 13.74
N THR A 779 31.94 13.53 12.44
CA THR A 779 33.32 13.60 11.96
C THR A 779 33.51 14.67 10.89
N GLN A 780 34.69 15.30 10.88
CA GLN A 780 35.10 16.31 9.92
C GLN A 780 36.51 16.00 9.41
N VAL A 781 36.65 15.81 8.09
CA VAL A 781 37.95 15.61 7.41
C VAL A 781 38.56 16.98 7.12
N SER A 782 39.85 17.16 7.40
CA SER A 782 40.54 18.45 7.19
C SER A 782 40.88 18.67 5.71
N GLN A 783 40.83 19.92 5.25
CA GLN A 783 41.28 20.26 3.90
C GLN A 783 42.81 20.38 3.86
N ALA A 784 43.44 19.93 2.77
CA ALA A 784 44.90 19.83 2.57
C ALA A 784 45.71 21.14 2.76
N SER A 785 45.06 22.25 3.07
CA SER A 785 45.64 23.55 3.34
C SER A 785 45.84 23.76 4.85
N ASN A 786 47.03 23.37 5.34
CA ASN A 786 47.68 23.87 6.55
C ASN A 786 47.20 23.33 7.92
N ASP A 787 46.84 22.05 8.01
CA ASP A 787 46.51 21.44 9.30
C ASP A 787 47.72 20.75 9.96
N LYS A 788 47.79 20.82 11.29
CA LYS A 788 48.98 20.50 12.12
C LYS A 788 49.24 19.00 12.28
N GLY A 789 48.89 18.21 11.26
CA GLY A 789 48.95 16.74 11.28
C GLY A 789 47.70 16.09 11.88
N ILE A 790 46.55 16.76 11.85
CA ILE A 790 45.22 16.21 12.16
C ILE A 790 44.49 16.06 10.83
N ASP A 791 44.07 14.82 10.53
CA ASP A 791 43.44 14.50 9.25
C ASP A 791 41.90 14.36 9.43
N VAL A 792 41.45 13.86 10.58
CA VAL A 792 40.01 13.80 10.94
C VAL A 792 39.79 14.28 12.37
N THR A 793 38.80 15.15 12.57
CA THR A 793 38.29 15.51 13.91
C THR A 793 36.98 14.77 14.16
N VAL A 794 36.84 14.16 15.33
CA VAL A 794 35.68 13.34 15.71
C VAL A 794 35.09 13.87 17.01
N THR A 795 33.79 14.09 17.05
CA THR A 795 33.07 14.65 18.21
C THR A 795 31.92 13.72 18.58
N GLY A 796 31.93 13.24 19.83
CA GLY A 796 30.80 12.57 20.48
C GLY A 796 30.25 13.42 21.62
N GLU A 797 29.25 12.92 22.36
CA GLU A 797 28.56 13.70 23.40
C GLU A 797 29.50 14.25 24.48
N ASP A 798 30.47 13.45 24.95
CA ASP A 798 31.38 13.81 26.06
C ASP A 798 32.88 13.85 25.66
N GLN A 799 33.21 13.62 24.39
CA GLN A 799 34.60 13.51 23.96
C GLN A 799 34.86 14.03 22.54
N THR A 800 36.00 14.71 22.39
CA THR A 800 36.59 15.09 21.10
C THR A 800 37.85 14.27 20.88
N LEU A 801 37.92 13.60 19.72
CA LEU A 801 39.11 12.90 19.26
C LEU A 801 39.70 13.62 18.05
N VAL A 802 41.03 13.55 17.95
CA VAL A 802 41.75 13.94 16.73
C VAL A 802 42.47 12.73 16.16
N ILE A 803 42.26 12.49 14.89
CA ILE A 803 42.77 11.32 14.20
C ILE A 803 43.81 11.76 13.18
N GLN A 804 44.96 11.11 13.23
CA GLN A 804 45.94 11.17 12.17
C GLN A 804 45.91 9.86 11.39
N VAL A 805 45.71 9.97 10.09
CA VAL A 805 45.58 8.84 9.18
C VAL A 805 46.89 8.68 8.40
N LYS A 806 47.39 7.44 8.33
CA LYS A 806 48.62 7.10 7.59
C LYS A 806 48.38 5.93 6.66
N GLN A 807 48.14 6.25 5.39
CA GLN A 807 48.08 5.24 4.36
C GLN A 807 49.49 4.88 3.88
N TYR A 808 49.97 3.68 4.20
CA TYR A 808 51.28 3.18 3.80
C TYR A 808 51.18 1.75 3.24
N SER A 809 52.03 1.44 2.26
CA SER A 809 52.19 0.07 1.77
C SER A 809 52.68 -0.88 2.87
N CYS A 810 52.31 -2.15 2.77
CA CYS A 810 52.70 -3.18 3.72
C CYS A 810 54.23 -3.19 3.95
N GLY A 811 54.64 -3.18 5.23
CA GLY A 811 56.05 -3.18 5.64
C GLY A 811 56.64 -1.79 5.93
N ASN A 812 56.03 -0.70 5.47
CA ASN A 812 56.43 0.65 5.85
C ASN A 812 55.73 1.06 7.16
N LYS A 813 56.48 1.07 8.27
CA LYS A 813 55.91 1.20 9.62
C LYS A 813 55.83 2.64 10.09
N VAL A 814 54.75 3.00 10.80
CA VAL A 814 54.61 4.31 11.44
C VAL A 814 55.57 4.42 12.63
N GLY A 815 56.37 5.49 12.61
CA GLY A 815 57.44 5.76 13.57
C GLY A 815 56.99 6.56 14.79
N ARG A 816 57.86 6.58 15.81
CA ARG A 816 57.68 7.43 17.02
C ARG A 816 57.40 8.92 16.75
N PRO A 817 57.99 9.57 15.72
CA PRO A 817 57.74 10.99 15.47
C PRO A 817 56.26 11.33 15.25
N THR A 818 55.51 10.48 14.55
CA THR A 818 54.07 10.68 14.28
C THR A 818 53.26 10.74 15.58
N VAL A 819 53.55 9.83 16.52
CA VAL A 819 52.91 9.80 17.85
C VAL A 819 53.17 11.10 18.63
N GLN A 820 54.41 11.60 18.59
CA GLN A 820 54.78 12.83 19.29
C GLN A 820 54.15 14.08 18.66
N GLN A 821 54.04 14.11 17.33
CA GLN A 821 53.41 15.19 16.61
C GLN A 821 51.91 15.26 16.92
N LEU A 822 51.18 14.14 16.81
CA LEU A 822 49.75 14.12 17.12
C LEU A 822 49.48 14.45 18.59
N ALA A 823 50.33 13.99 19.52
CA ALA A 823 50.20 14.37 20.93
C ALA A 823 50.26 15.90 21.12
N GLY A 824 51.19 16.56 20.44
CA GLY A 824 51.29 18.03 20.47
C GLY A 824 50.10 18.72 19.80
N ALA A 825 49.59 18.18 18.69
CA ALA A 825 48.43 18.72 17.99
C ALA A 825 47.14 18.57 18.82
N ARG A 826 46.90 17.40 19.42
CA ARG A 826 45.80 17.12 20.35
C ARG A 826 45.74 18.14 21.48
N ASP A 827 46.88 18.42 22.13
CA ASP A 827 46.94 19.35 23.25
C ASP A 827 46.69 20.81 22.81
N GLN A 828 47.07 21.19 21.59
CA GLN A 828 46.80 22.53 21.05
C GLN A 828 45.32 22.77 20.76
N VAL A 829 44.57 21.74 20.36
CA VAL A 829 43.13 21.84 20.09
C VAL A 829 42.27 21.36 21.26
N ASN A 830 42.90 21.06 22.40
CA ASN A 830 42.26 20.59 23.63
C ASN A 830 41.37 19.33 23.44
N ALA A 831 41.76 18.44 22.54
CA ALA A 831 41.05 17.18 22.32
C ALA A 831 41.33 16.16 23.43
N ASN A 832 40.34 15.34 23.77
CA ASN A 832 40.42 14.35 24.85
C ASN A 832 41.40 13.22 24.52
N LYS A 833 41.42 12.77 23.26
CA LYS A 833 42.21 11.60 22.82
C LYS A 833 42.73 11.80 21.40
N GLY A 834 43.99 11.39 21.17
CA GLY A 834 44.57 11.30 19.83
C GLY A 834 44.53 9.87 19.34
N VAL A 835 44.16 9.64 18.09
CA VAL A 835 44.14 8.31 17.47
C VAL A 835 45.02 8.35 16.23
N ILE A 836 45.93 7.38 16.09
CA ILE A 836 46.65 7.19 14.83
C ILE A 836 46.09 5.95 14.16
N VAL A 837 45.50 6.12 12.99
CA VAL A 837 45.02 5.01 12.16
C VAL A 837 46.01 4.82 11.01
N THR A 838 46.46 3.60 10.76
CA THR A 838 47.31 3.33 9.60
C THR A 838 46.82 2.12 8.84
N SER A 839 46.96 2.16 7.52
CA SER A 839 46.84 0.93 6.75
C SER A 839 48.02 0.00 7.03
N SER A 840 49.17 0.39 7.59
CA SER A 840 50.31 -0.52 7.81
C SER A 840 50.39 -0.99 9.28
N SER A 841 51.60 -1.01 9.88
CA SER A 841 51.82 -1.37 11.27
C SER A 841 52.71 -0.34 11.98
N PHE A 842 52.78 -0.40 13.31
CA PHE A 842 53.60 0.51 14.12
C PHE A 842 54.97 -0.07 14.45
N THR A 843 55.97 0.82 14.58
CA THR A 843 57.27 0.44 15.17
C THR A 843 57.16 0.20 16.68
N ARG A 844 58.00 -0.67 17.26
CA ARG A 844 58.06 -0.88 18.72
C ARG A 844 58.23 0.43 19.49
N THR A 845 59.05 1.34 18.95
CA THR A 845 59.27 2.67 19.52
C THR A 845 58.04 3.57 19.48
N ALA A 846 57.18 3.46 18.47
CA ALA A 846 55.90 4.19 18.41
C ALA A 846 54.91 3.64 19.45
N GLN A 847 54.80 2.31 19.55
CA GLN A 847 53.96 1.64 20.55
C GLN A 847 54.39 2.01 21.98
N SER A 848 55.70 1.98 22.28
CA SER A 848 56.23 2.43 23.58
C SER A 848 55.93 3.90 23.87
N ALA A 849 55.94 4.76 22.84
CA ALA A 849 55.60 6.17 22.99
C ALA A 849 54.10 6.37 23.27
N SER A 850 53.21 5.69 22.56
CA SER A 850 51.76 5.76 22.82
C SER A 850 51.44 5.37 24.26
N ARG A 851 52.05 4.30 24.76
CA ARG A 851 51.89 3.85 26.16
C ARG A 851 52.30 4.93 27.18
N SER A 852 53.28 5.78 26.86
CA SER A 852 53.67 6.87 27.76
C SER A 852 52.64 8.01 27.86
N TYR A 853 51.74 8.12 26.89
CA TYR A 853 50.60 9.06 26.91
C TYR A 853 49.32 8.45 27.49
N GLY A 854 49.31 7.16 27.81
CA GLY A 854 48.17 6.45 28.43
C GLY A 854 46.91 6.48 27.57
N ALA A 855 45.74 6.57 28.21
CA ALA A 855 44.43 6.57 27.55
C ALA A 855 44.20 7.76 26.59
N LYS A 856 45.06 8.78 26.61
CA LYS A 856 44.97 9.95 25.72
C LYS A 856 45.55 9.71 24.32
N MET A 857 46.14 8.54 24.05
CA MET A 857 46.69 8.18 22.75
C MET A 857 46.40 6.71 22.39
N GLU A 858 45.85 6.48 21.21
CA GLU A 858 45.51 5.17 20.67
C GLU A 858 46.12 4.95 19.29
N LEU A 859 46.49 3.71 19.01
CA LEU A 859 47.08 3.29 17.74
C LEU A 859 46.22 2.18 17.17
N ILE A 860 45.68 2.38 15.97
CA ILE A 860 44.88 1.40 15.23
C ILE A 860 45.70 1.01 14.00
N ASP A 861 46.15 -0.23 13.95
CA ASP A 861 46.94 -0.73 12.82
C ASP A 861 46.05 -1.32 11.72
N GLY A 862 46.68 -1.73 10.62
CA GLY A 862 45.94 -2.21 9.46
C GLY A 862 45.14 -3.49 9.71
N GLN A 863 45.51 -4.32 10.69
CA GLN A 863 44.73 -5.51 11.03
C GLN A 863 43.53 -5.13 11.89
N GLU A 864 43.75 -4.30 12.91
CA GLU A 864 42.69 -3.80 13.78
C GLU A 864 41.64 -2.99 13.00
N LEU A 865 42.09 -2.18 12.03
CA LEU A 865 41.19 -1.43 11.15
C LEU A 865 40.31 -2.34 10.29
N LEU A 866 40.86 -3.43 9.74
CA LEU A 866 40.08 -4.40 8.95
C LEU A 866 39.01 -5.07 9.80
N GLU A 867 39.34 -5.43 11.04
CA GLU A 867 38.37 -6.01 11.98
C GLU A 867 37.26 -5.01 12.33
N MET A 868 37.60 -3.74 12.57
CA MET A 868 36.62 -2.69 12.83
C MET A 868 35.70 -2.45 11.62
N LEU A 869 36.26 -2.40 10.41
CA LEU A 869 35.50 -2.20 9.17
C LEU A 869 34.58 -3.39 8.89
N THR A 870 35.06 -4.62 9.05
CA THR A 870 34.29 -5.85 8.82
C THR A 870 33.12 -6.00 9.79
N LYS A 871 33.27 -5.51 11.03
CA LYS A 871 32.17 -5.52 12.02
C LYS A 871 31.20 -4.34 11.84
N SER A 872 31.54 -3.37 10.99
CA SER A 872 30.74 -2.19 10.72
C SER A 872 29.85 -2.40 9.48
N PRO A 873 28.80 -1.58 9.28
CA PRO A 873 27.99 -1.62 8.07
C PRO A 873 28.70 -1.05 6.83
N VAL A 874 29.97 -0.66 6.92
CA VAL A 874 30.75 -0.17 5.76
C VAL A 874 31.15 -1.37 4.90
N SER A 875 30.64 -1.45 3.67
CA SER A 875 30.94 -2.57 2.75
C SER A 875 32.33 -2.47 2.10
N PRO A 876 33.03 -3.59 1.88
CA PRO A 876 34.30 -3.61 1.15
C PRO A 876 34.09 -3.24 -0.34
N PRO A 877 35.11 -2.72 -1.04
CA PRO A 877 35.04 -2.42 -2.47
C PRO A 877 34.88 -3.70 -3.32
N ASP A 878 33.98 -3.69 -4.31
CA ASP A 878 33.70 -4.83 -5.18
C ASP A 878 34.94 -5.40 -5.89
N ASP A 879 35.12 -6.72 -5.82
CA ASP A 879 36.19 -7.44 -6.53
C ASP A 879 35.88 -7.70 -8.02
N THR A 880 34.71 -7.30 -8.53
CA THR A 880 34.24 -7.55 -9.90
C THR A 880 34.64 -6.50 -10.93
N SER A 881 35.26 -5.38 -10.53
CA SER A 881 35.71 -4.31 -11.44
C SER A 881 37.11 -4.55 -12.03
N MET A 882 37.41 -5.76 -12.53
CA MET A 882 38.56 -5.98 -13.42
C MET A 882 38.18 -5.67 -14.87
N GLY A 883 38.15 -4.38 -15.22
CA GLY A 883 37.99 -3.92 -16.58
C GLY A 883 38.35 -2.44 -16.70
N TYR A 884 39.50 -2.15 -17.32
CA TYR A 884 40.00 -0.80 -17.57
C TYR A 884 38.95 0.14 -18.19
N SER A 885 38.62 1.22 -17.48
CA SER A 885 38.40 2.54 -18.08
C SER A 885 38.70 3.63 -17.05
N GLY A 886 39.77 4.39 -17.29
CA GLY A 886 40.08 5.57 -16.50
C GLY A 886 38.99 6.63 -16.68
N GLY A 887 38.39 7.05 -15.58
CA GLY A 887 37.37 8.09 -15.53
C GLY A 887 37.03 8.38 -14.08
N SER A 888 37.58 9.47 -13.57
CA SER A 888 37.35 10.03 -12.23
C SER A 888 35.87 10.38 -12.01
N ALA A 889 35.25 9.80 -10.98
CA ALA A 889 34.19 10.43 -10.18
C ALA A 889 33.86 9.57 -8.95
N TYR A 890 34.62 9.72 -7.87
CA TYR A 890 34.05 9.64 -6.52
C TYR A 890 33.45 11.03 -6.26
N ASP A 891 32.13 11.16 -6.36
CA ASP A 891 31.50 12.47 -6.18
C ASP A 891 31.30 12.78 -4.69
N ILE A 892 31.76 13.97 -4.33
CA ILE A 892 31.83 14.54 -2.99
C ILE A 892 30.91 15.75 -3.03
N SER A 893 29.71 15.68 -2.44
CA SER A 893 28.92 16.88 -2.20
C SER A 893 29.23 17.45 -0.81
N SER A 894 30.14 18.41 -0.79
CA SER A 894 30.33 19.33 0.32
C SER A 894 29.55 20.61 0.05
N GLY A 895 28.64 20.97 0.96
CA GLY A 895 28.00 22.28 0.99
C GLY A 895 28.96 23.32 1.54
N THR A 896 29.25 24.37 0.77
CA THR A 896 29.92 25.58 1.28
C THR A 896 28.91 26.68 1.54
N SER A 897 28.93 27.17 2.78
CA SER A 897 28.26 28.36 3.25
C SER A 897 28.96 29.64 2.79
N THR A 898 28.13 30.66 2.55
CA THR A 898 28.30 32.08 2.91
C THR A 898 29.67 32.74 2.73
N GLY A 899 29.68 33.81 1.92
CA GLY A 899 30.61 34.90 2.17
C GLY A 899 30.49 36.04 1.16
N ARG A 900 29.95 37.20 1.60
CA ARG A 900 30.73 38.44 1.60
C ARG A 900 30.06 39.58 2.35
N HIS A 901 30.79 40.02 3.37
CA HIS A 901 30.68 41.34 3.97
C HIS A 901 31.17 42.44 2.99
N GLN A 902 30.62 43.61 3.28
CA GLN A 902 30.74 44.97 2.76
C GLN A 902 32.18 45.57 2.86
N PRO A 903 32.39 46.88 2.56
CA PRO A 903 33.30 47.42 1.54
C PRO A 903 34.65 47.95 2.10
N ASP A 904 35.64 48.21 1.23
CA ASP A 904 36.26 49.55 1.03
C ASP A 904 37.55 49.52 0.16
N ARG A 905 37.69 50.57 -0.67
CA ARG A 905 38.90 51.20 -1.24
C ARG A 905 39.71 50.45 -2.32
N ASN A 906 39.46 50.74 -3.59
CA ASN A 906 40.00 51.87 -4.36
C ASN A 906 39.39 51.92 -5.76
#